data_AF-A0A6M0S855-F1
#
_entry.id   AF-A0A6M0S855-F1
#
_cell.length_a   1.000
_cell.length_b   1.000
_cell.length_c   1.000
_cell.angle_alpha   90.00
_cell.angle_beta   90.00
_cell.angle_gamma   90.00
#
_symmetry.space_group_name_H-M   'P 1'
#
loop_
_entity.id
_entity.type
_entity.pdbx_description
1 polymer ?
#
loop_
_entity_poly.entity_id
_entity_poly.type
_entity_poly.pdbx_seq_one_letter_code
_entity_poly.pdbx_strand_id
1 'polypeptide(L)'
;MPRRKKKTDSSEKLAADAKLSEEDSKLSDEGGAGEEPIPEDQLLCKLTQELRKVSPEEEVLQAFVDQLHREYRVELSDMARDLSFRISSFDESAGKNKSLTRKAALVVYKTGIPPEKRSADDIIRVVMIAKKSTRPENKKQGVKALDDLLFHLAKDRTDIYGAWTNGERLAFRMLQENPQNGYVEAVDLTDFPAPGETLEDLEDATRRPLRIATQESLLRSFKSAHDYLYGNQSMRGDRAFWQLLNLIFCKILDEQQSSRLFFVGATEANTPEGQTKVVERINRLFNQVKNEAYKDVFEGNERIELNDRALVFVATELSRYSLLGTDTDAKGLAYEAITSNTLKRERGQFFTPRNIIRMMVEMMDPGPEDRVLDPACGSGGFLVVVLNHVRRKFLAEIGADPDLPVPSERKRVENMVKNYARKYLWGVDVDLDLRKAARMNMVMNDDGHGNIFCFNSLEFGVPKLEVPDMEQFAKDVPGLNKLWKRRNDTSREFGVFDFIFTNPPFGAKIPITDPTVLSTFDLGHKAAVSPDSWVRASPQRKVSPEILFIESCCKYLKPGTGKMAIVLPDGILGNPGKDMEAVRAWMLREMELLASIDLPAEGFLPQVSVQASCVFLRRRHPDEFMGTGEDGLSQGPVFMAIAEKVGHGRRGEPVVMRGPDGRELLFEGEDRVRWEDEDGIHEESQTRKVTRIADDLPWIAEQYRKHVLGLPFEEE
;
A
#
# COMPACT_ATOMS: atom_id res chain seq x y z
N MET A 1 -13.53 12.27 59.60
CA MET A 1 -13.34 11.05 58.79
C MET A 1 -13.48 11.39 57.31
N PRO A 2 -12.40 11.33 56.50
CA PRO A 2 -12.51 11.34 55.05
C PRO A 2 -12.30 9.93 54.46
N ARG A 3 -13.15 9.58 53.49
CA ARG A 3 -13.18 8.27 52.80
C ARG A 3 -12.03 8.14 51.79
N ARG A 4 -11.35 6.98 51.84
CA ARG A 4 -10.31 6.50 50.91
C ARG A 4 -10.80 6.44 49.46
N LYS A 5 -10.05 7.01 48.51
CA LYS A 5 -10.14 6.71 47.06
C LYS A 5 -9.27 5.48 46.75
N LYS A 6 -9.87 4.48 46.09
CA LYS A 6 -9.17 3.30 45.52
C LYS A 6 -8.36 3.75 44.29
N LYS A 7 -7.07 3.41 44.29
CA LYS A 7 -6.22 3.28 43.09
C LYS A 7 -6.24 1.80 42.72
N THR A 8 -6.73 1.45 41.53
CA THR A 8 -6.43 0.23 40.76
C THR A 8 -7.28 0.30 39.49
N ASP A 9 -6.64 0.43 38.32
CA ASP A 9 -7.24 0.06 37.01
C ASP A 9 -6.27 0.18 35.80
N SER A 10 -4.98 0.48 36.00
CA SER A 10 -4.00 0.49 34.89
C SER A 10 -3.38 -0.88 34.60
N SER A 11 -3.44 -1.84 35.52
CA SER A 11 -2.87 -3.19 35.35
C SER A 11 -3.84 -4.19 34.70
N GLU A 12 -5.15 -3.95 34.77
CA GLU A 12 -6.15 -4.85 34.15
C GLU A 12 -6.33 -4.58 32.65
N LYS A 13 -6.05 -3.36 32.16
CA LYS A 13 -6.02 -3.05 30.72
C LYS A 13 -4.85 -3.71 29.99
N LEU A 14 -3.65 -3.65 30.57
CA LEU A 14 -2.45 -4.32 30.01
C LEU A 14 -2.58 -5.85 29.99
N ALA A 15 -3.37 -6.43 30.90
CA ALA A 15 -3.62 -7.88 30.94
C ALA A 15 -4.72 -8.34 29.96
N ALA A 16 -5.60 -7.43 29.52
CA ALA A 16 -6.60 -7.71 28.49
C ALA A 16 -5.97 -7.67 27.08
N ASP A 17 -5.03 -6.75 26.85
CA ASP A 17 -4.27 -6.68 25.59
C ASP A 17 -3.30 -7.86 25.44
N ALA A 18 -2.74 -8.37 26.55
CA ALA A 18 -1.93 -9.59 26.57
C ALA A 18 -2.73 -10.87 26.21
N LYS A 19 -4.05 -10.87 26.40
CA LYS A 19 -4.92 -11.99 26.00
C LYS A 19 -5.29 -11.96 24.51
N LEU A 20 -5.31 -10.77 23.90
CA LEU A 20 -5.47 -10.62 22.45
C LEU A 20 -4.16 -11.01 21.73
N SER A 21 -2.99 -10.73 22.32
CA SER A 21 -1.70 -11.22 21.79
C SER A 21 -1.47 -12.72 22.04
N GLU A 22 -2.09 -13.33 23.06
CA GLU A 22 -2.00 -14.78 23.28
C GLU A 22 -2.74 -15.58 22.19
N GLU A 23 -3.81 -15.04 21.59
CA GLU A 23 -4.49 -15.68 20.45
C GLU A 23 -3.70 -15.53 19.14
N ASP A 24 -2.95 -14.44 18.95
CA ASP A 24 -1.97 -14.31 17.86
C ASP A 24 -0.71 -15.19 18.06
N SER A 25 -0.30 -15.44 19.32
CA SER A 25 0.81 -16.35 19.63
C SER A 25 0.47 -17.84 19.45
N LYS A 26 -0.82 -18.19 19.38
CA LYS A 26 -1.26 -19.57 19.09
C LYS A 26 -1.20 -19.94 17.61
N LEU A 27 -0.85 -19.00 16.73
CA LEU A 27 -0.54 -19.27 15.32
C LEU A 27 0.96 -19.45 15.03
N SER A 28 1.81 -19.35 16.05
CA SER A 28 3.27 -19.54 15.92
C SER A 28 3.87 -20.64 16.79
N ASP A 29 3.07 -21.40 17.55
CA ASP A 29 3.60 -22.45 18.44
C ASP A 29 2.73 -23.71 18.45
N GLU A 30 2.68 -24.39 17.29
CA GLU A 30 2.52 -25.85 17.24
C GLU A 30 3.72 -26.43 16.47
N GLY A 31 4.61 -27.08 17.22
CA GLY A 31 5.80 -27.69 16.66
C GLY A 31 5.51 -28.75 15.59
N GLY A 32 6.29 -28.70 14.51
CA GLY A 32 6.69 -29.89 13.75
C GLY A 32 5.67 -30.54 12.82
N ALA A 33 4.70 -29.80 12.29
CA ALA A 33 3.78 -30.32 11.26
C ALA A 33 3.67 -29.35 10.08
N GLY A 34 4.18 -29.74 8.91
CA GLY A 34 3.77 -29.15 7.63
C GLY A 34 4.86 -28.65 6.67
N GLU A 35 6.14 -28.64 7.06
CA GLU A 35 7.23 -28.16 6.20
C GLU A 35 7.56 -29.18 5.09
N GLU A 36 6.88 -29.04 3.95
CA GLU A 36 7.20 -29.81 2.75
C GLU A 36 7.95 -28.93 1.74
N PRO A 37 9.17 -29.31 1.33
CA PRO A 37 9.91 -28.55 0.32
C PRO A 37 9.28 -28.72 -1.06
N ILE A 38 9.03 -27.61 -1.76
CA ILE A 38 8.56 -27.59 -3.14
C ILE A 38 9.76 -27.79 -4.08
N PRO A 39 9.66 -28.65 -5.12
CA PRO A 39 10.66 -28.67 -6.19
C PRO A 39 10.85 -27.27 -6.80
N GLU A 40 12.09 -26.85 -7.07
CA GLU A 40 12.42 -25.49 -7.54
C GLU A 40 11.67 -25.03 -8.80
N ASP A 41 11.18 -25.98 -9.61
CA ASP A 41 10.43 -25.69 -10.82
C ASP A 41 8.92 -25.87 -10.65
N GLN A 42 8.40 -25.98 -9.42
CA GLN A 42 6.98 -26.18 -9.13
C GLN A 42 6.41 -25.16 -8.14
N LEU A 43 5.10 -24.92 -8.25
CA LEU A 43 4.27 -24.16 -7.31
C LEU A 43 3.01 -24.96 -6.98
N LEU A 44 2.36 -24.63 -5.88
CA LEU A 44 1.07 -25.23 -5.52
C LEU A 44 -0.08 -24.51 -6.25
N CYS A 45 -0.91 -25.26 -6.97
CA CYS A 45 -2.09 -24.69 -7.61
C CYS A 45 -3.18 -24.36 -6.57
N LYS A 46 -3.61 -23.09 -6.51
CA LYS A 46 -4.72 -22.61 -5.66
C LYS A 46 -6.03 -23.37 -5.91
N LEU A 47 -6.31 -23.76 -7.16
CA LEU A 47 -7.52 -24.50 -7.53
C LEU A 47 -7.48 -25.98 -7.15
N THR A 48 -6.40 -26.70 -7.50
CA THR A 48 -6.36 -28.17 -7.37
C THR A 48 -5.58 -28.67 -6.16
N GLN A 49 -4.83 -27.80 -5.48
CA GLN A 49 -3.89 -28.16 -4.41
C GLN A 49 -2.83 -29.19 -4.87
N GLU A 50 -2.56 -29.25 -6.17
CA GLU A 50 -1.51 -30.10 -6.77
C GLU A 50 -0.31 -29.24 -7.16
N LEU A 51 0.89 -29.84 -7.12
CA LEU A 51 2.09 -29.19 -7.62
C LEU A 51 2.05 -29.06 -9.15
N ARG A 52 2.38 -27.87 -9.64
CA ARG A 52 2.40 -27.50 -11.06
C ARG A 52 3.72 -26.84 -11.41
N LYS A 53 4.19 -27.03 -12.64
CA LYS A 53 5.41 -26.39 -13.09
C LYS A 53 5.28 -24.86 -13.08
N VAL A 54 6.22 -24.16 -12.46
CA VAL A 54 6.26 -22.70 -12.46
C VAL A 54 6.45 -22.20 -13.88
N SER A 55 5.56 -21.30 -14.27
CA SER A 55 5.68 -20.49 -15.49
C SER A 55 4.94 -19.17 -15.28
N PRO A 56 5.32 -18.09 -15.98
CA PRO A 56 4.60 -16.82 -15.91
C PRO A 56 3.11 -16.97 -16.24
N GLU A 57 2.76 -17.86 -17.17
CA GLU A 57 1.36 -18.17 -17.50
C GLU A 57 0.63 -18.88 -16.35
N GLU A 58 1.32 -19.76 -15.62
CA GLU A 58 0.77 -20.44 -14.45
C GLU A 58 0.53 -19.44 -13.30
N GLU A 59 1.47 -18.52 -13.04
CA GLU A 59 1.28 -17.46 -12.03
C GLU A 59 0.05 -16.59 -12.33
N VAL A 60 -0.12 -16.19 -13.60
CA VAL A 60 -1.30 -15.44 -14.06
C VAL A 60 -2.57 -16.28 -13.90
N LEU A 61 -2.51 -17.60 -14.07
CA LEU A 61 -3.65 -18.48 -13.83
C LEU A 61 -4.03 -18.52 -12.37
N GLN A 62 -3.05 -18.66 -11.47
CA GLN A 62 -3.30 -18.66 -10.04
C GLN A 62 -3.89 -17.32 -9.58
N ALA A 63 -3.38 -16.20 -10.09
CA ALA A 63 -3.94 -14.87 -9.86
C ALA A 63 -5.40 -14.77 -10.32
N PHE A 64 -5.72 -15.30 -11.51
CA PHE A 64 -7.07 -15.21 -12.08
C PHE A 64 -8.08 -16.15 -11.40
N VAL A 65 -7.65 -17.32 -10.92
CA VAL A 65 -8.47 -18.19 -10.06
C VAL A 65 -8.87 -17.44 -8.79
N ASP A 66 -7.89 -16.79 -8.15
CA ASP A 66 -8.13 -16.00 -6.94
C ASP A 66 -9.05 -14.80 -7.21
N GLN A 67 -8.87 -14.15 -8.36
CA GLN A 67 -9.74 -13.07 -8.82
C GLN A 67 -11.20 -13.55 -8.93
N LEU A 68 -11.45 -14.67 -9.62
CA LEU A 68 -12.81 -15.20 -9.78
C LEU A 68 -13.44 -15.61 -8.45
N HIS A 69 -12.66 -16.22 -7.56
CA HIS A 69 -13.15 -16.66 -6.26
C HIS A 69 -13.46 -15.47 -5.33
N ARG A 70 -12.51 -14.55 -5.14
CA ARG A 70 -12.64 -13.44 -4.18
C ARG A 70 -13.52 -12.30 -4.69
N GLU A 71 -13.39 -11.94 -5.97
CA GLU A 71 -14.06 -10.76 -6.53
C GLU A 71 -15.42 -11.12 -7.14
N TYR A 72 -15.53 -12.26 -7.81
CA TYR A 72 -16.74 -12.71 -8.51
C TYR A 72 -17.51 -13.79 -7.75
N ARG A 73 -17.08 -14.21 -6.56
CA ARG A 73 -17.78 -15.23 -5.75
C ARG A 73 -18.05 -16.53 -6.51
N VAL A 74 -17.10 -16.91 -7.37
CA VAL A 74 -17.14 -18.20 -8.05
C VAL A 74 -16.55 -19.24 -7.11
N GLU A 75 -17.33 -20.27 -6.81
CA GLU A 75 -16.86 -21.42 -6.04
C GLU A 75 -15.69 -22.12 -6.73
N LEU A 76 -14.63 -22.45 -5.98
CA LEU A 76 -13.49 -23.19 -6.53
C LEU A 76 -13.95 -24.53 -7.11
N SER A 77 -14.96 -25.16 -6.50
CA SER A 77 -15.54 -26.40 -7.01
C SER A 77 -16.13 -26.23 -8.40
N ASP A 78 -16.64 -25.05 -8.77
CA ASP A 78 -17.28 -24.78 -10.07
C ASP A 78 -16.29 -24.44 -11.19
N MET A 79 -14.98 -24.39 -10.89
CA MET A 79 -13.95 -24.15 -11.87
C MET A 79 -13.29 -25.45 -12.36
N ALA A 80 -12.84 -25.47 -13.60
CA ALA A 80 -11.89 -26.47 -14.08
C ALA A 80 -10.85 -25.85 -14.99
N ARG A 81 -9.66 -26.46 -15.04
CA ARG A 81 -8.51 -25.95 -15.77
C ARG A 81 -8.07 -26.84 -16.92
N ASP A 82 -7.30 -26.26 -17.83
CA ASP A 82 -6.57 -26.95 -18.91
C ASP A 82 -7.44 -27.73 -19.92
N LEU A 83 -8.67 -27.28 -20.18
CA LEU A 83 -9.54 -27.90 -21.17
C LEU A 83 -9.14 -27.55 -22.60
N SER A 84 -9.26 -28.53 -23.49
CA SER A 84 -8.95 -28.38 -24.92
C SER A 84 -10.18 -28.65 -25.77
N PHE A 85 -10.51 -27.68 -26.63
CA PHE A 85 -11.65 -27.74 -27.53
C PHE A 85 -11.18 -27.87 -28.97
N ARG A 86 -11.76 -28.80 -29.72
CA ARG A 86 -11.45 -29.01 -31.13
C ARG A 86 -12.48 -28.29 -31.98
N ILE A 87 -12.07 -27.18 -32.56
CA ILE A 87 -12.92 -26.32 -33.39
C ILE A 87 -12.69 -26.71 -34.86
N SER A 88 -13.76 -27.01 -35.57
CA SER A 88 -13.73 -27.27 -37.02
C SER A 88 -14.33 -26.09 -37.76
N SER A 89 -13.59 -25.52 -38.70
CA SER A 89 -14.10 -24.53 -39.66
C SER A 89 -13.86 -24.99 -41.09
N PHE A 90 -14.79 -24.67 -41.99
CA PHE A 90 -14.66 -24.96 -43.40
C PHE A 90 -13.87 -23.82 -44.07
N ASP A 91 -12.74 -24.14 -44.69
CA ASP A 91 -11.94 -23.17 -45.45
C ASP A 91 -12.39 -23.21 -46.92
N GLU A 92 -13.26 -22.29 -47.32
CA GLU A 92 -13.79 -22.19 -48.68
C GLU A 92 -12.69 -22.00 -49.73
N SER A 93 -11.59 -21.33 -49.37
CA SER A 93 -10.47 -21.07 -50.28
C SER A 93 -9.60 -22.30 -50.53
N ALA A 94 -9.55 -23.22 -49.57
CA ALA A 94 -8.74 -24.45 -49.63
C ALA A 94 -9.59 -25.72 -49.90
N GLY A 95 -10.92 -25.60 -49.91
CA GLY A 95 -11.86 -26.72 -50.08
C GLY A 95 -11.72 -27.82 -49.02
N LYS A 96 -11.24 -27.48 -47.81
CA LYS A 96 -10.93 -28.45 -46.75
C LYS A 96 -11.43 -27.99 -45.39
N ASN A 97 -11.82 -28.97 -44.56
CA ASN A 97 -12.06 -28.74 -43.14
C ASN A 97 -10.74 -28.47 -42.43
N LYS A 98 -10.63 -27.29 -41.83
CA LYS A 98 -9.53 -26.91 -40.97
C LYS A 98 -9.95 -27.18 -39.53
N SER A 99 -9.21 -28.05 -38.86
CA SER A 99 -9.42 -28.32 -37.43
C SER A 99 -8.34 -27.61 -36.63
N LEU A 100 -8.75 -26.85 -35.63
CA LEU A 100 -7.89 -26.08 -34.76
C LEU A 100 -8.23 -26.43 -33.31
N THR A 101 -7.22 -26.73 -32.51
CA THR A 101 -7.42 -26.91 -31.07
C THR A 101 -7.19 -25.58 -30.36
N ARG A 102 -8.16 -25.19 -29.53
CA ARG A 102 -8.06 -24.06 -28.62
C ARG A 102 -8.02 -24.57 -27.19
N LYS A 103 -7.16 -23.98 -26.37
CA LYS A 103 -7.05 -24.30 -24.94
C LYS A 103 -7.72 -23.20 -24.12
N ALA A 104 -8.63 -23.60 -23.25
CA ALA A 104 -9.09 -22.77 -22.15
C ALA A 104 -8.18 -23.05 -20.95
N ALA A 105 -7.55 -22.00 -20.41
CA ALA A 105 -6.75 -22.15 -19.20
C ALA A 105 -7.65 -22.43 -18.00
N LEU A 106 -8.83 -21.80 -17.97
CA LEU A 106 -9.86 -21.97 -16.95
C LEU A 106 -11.25 -21.93 -17.60
N VAL A 107 -12.19 -22.70 -17.07
CA VAL A 107 -13.62 -22.60 -17.37
C VAL A 107 -14.40 -22.55 -16.07
N VAL A 108 -15.57 -21.93 -16.10
CA VAL A 108 -16.53 -21.92 -14.98
C VAL A 108 -17.81 -22.58 -15.46
N TYR A 109 -18.30 -23.54 -14.67
CA TYR A 109 -19.57 -24.22 -14.89
C TYR A 109 -20.70 -23.54 -14.14
N LYS A 110 -21.94 -23.85 -14.52
CA LYS A 110 -23.12 -23.50 -13.72
C LYS A 110 -22.99 -24.09 -12.31
N THR A 111 -23.37 -23.29 -11.32
CA THR A 111 -23.26 -23.64 -9.91
C THR A 111 -24.08 -24.87 -9.54
N GLY A 112 -23.50 -25.71 -8.68
CA GLY A 112 -24.17 -26.89 -8.12
C GLY A 112 -24.16 -28.12 -9.03
N ILE A 113 -23.42 -28.10 -10.15
CA ILE A 113 -23.23 -29.28 -11.00
C ILE A 113 -22.00 -30.06 -10.53
N PRO A 114 -22.18 -31.32 -10.05
CA PRO A 114 -21.06 -32.15 -9.62
C PRO A 114 -20.06 -32.42 -10.76
N PRO A 115 -18.74 -32.51 -10.46
CA PRO A 115 -17.70 -32.69 -11.48
C PRO A 115 -17.97 -33.82 -12.49
N GLU A 116 -18.52 -34.94 -12.04
CA GLU A 116 -18.79 -36.12 -12.84
C GLU A 116 -19.96 -35.98 -13.83
N LYS A 117 -20.78 -34.93 -13.69
CA LYS A 117 -21.94 -34.66 -14.56
C LYS A 117 -21.70 -33.50 -15.52
N ARG A 118 -20.56 -32.81 -15.43
CA ARG A 118 -20.26 -31.61 -16.22
C ARG A 118 -20.06 -31.94 -17.69
N SER A 119 -20.65 -31.11 -18.54
CA SER A 119 -20.47 -31.14 -19.99
C SER A 119 -20.01 -29.77 -20.51
N ALA A 120 -19.63 -29.71 -21.79
CA ALA A 120 -19.31 -28.44 -22.43
C ALA A 120 -20.52 -27.48 -22.47
N ASP A 121 -21.73 -28.02 -22.44
CA ASP A 121 -22.97 -27.22 -22.50
C ASP A 121 -23.31 -26.57 -21.15
N ASP A 122 -22.60 -26.93 -20.08
CA ASP A 122 -22.74 -26.35 -18.73
C ASP A 122 -21.74 -25.22 -18.46
N ILE A 123 -20.82 -24.96 -19.40
CA ILE A 123 -19.84 -23.89 -19.28
C ILE A 123 -20.55 -22.55 -19.47
N ILE A 124 -20.30 -21.61 -18.56
CA ILE A 124 -20.82 -20.22 -18.60
C ILE A 124 -19.69 -19.21 -18.79
N ARG A 125 -18.45 -19.56 -18.44
CA ARG A 125 -17.30 -18.69 -18.65
C ARG A 125 -16.08 -19.46 -19.13
N VAL A 126 -15.27 -18.79 -19.94
CA VAL A 126 -14.00 -19.33 -20.45
C VAL A 126 -12.89 -18.29 -20.32
N VAL A 127 -11.74 -18.70 -19.79
CA VAL A 127 -10.56 -17.85 -19.61
C VAL A 127 -9.41 -18.38 -20.44
N MET A 128 -8.78 -17.50 -21.20
CA MET A 128 -7.55 -17.78 -21.92
C MET A 128 -6.39 -16.99 -21.32
N ILE A 129 -5.30 -17.70 -21.03
CA ILE A 129 -4.06 -17.10 -20.58
C ILE A 129 -3.02 -17.23 -21.68
N ALA A 130 -2.51 -16.08 -22.10
CA ALA A 130 -1.50 -15.97 -23.12
C ALA A 130 -0.14 -15.61 -22.52
N LYS A 131 0.92 -15.88 -23.27
CA LYS A 131 2.26 -15.42 -22.90
C LYS A 131 2.28 -13.91 -22.74
N LYS A 132 3.05 -13.39 -21.78
CA LYS A 132 3.23 -11.95 -21.55
C LYS A 132 3.56 -11.14 -22.82
N SER A 133 4.38 -11.69 -23.72
CA SER A 133 4.74 -11.06 -25.00
C SER A 133 3.62 -11.04 -26.06
N THR A 134 2.52 -11.76 -25.82
CA THR A 134 1.42 -11.88 -26.78
C THR A 134 0.60 -10.60 -26.77
N ARG A 135 0.49 -9.97 -27.95
CA ARG A 135 -0.41 -8.82 -28.13
C ARG A 135 -1.86 -9.28 -28.37
N PRO A 136 -2.87 -8.49 -27.95
CA PRO A 136 -4.29 -8.84 -28.14
C PRO A 136 -4.68 -9.16 -29.59
N GLU A 137 -4.04 -8.52 -30.57
CA GLU A 137 -4.36 -8.66 -32.00
C GLU A 137 -3.79 -9.96 -32.62
N ASN A 138 -3.06 -10.77 -31.85
CA ASN A 138 -2.48 -12.02 -32.35
C ASN A 138 -3.59 -13.01 -32.75
N LYS A 139 -3.62 -13.39 -34.03
CA LYS A 139 -4.65 -14.29 -34.59
C LYS A 139 -4.71 -15.69 -33.97
N LYS A 140 -3.62 -16.17 -33.37
CA LYS A 140 -3.52 -17.54 -32.85
C LYS A 140 -3.67 -17.62 -31.32
N GLN A 141 -3.18 -16.62 -30.61
CA GLN A 141 -3.07 -16.62 -29.14
C GLN A 141 -3.63 -15.34 -28.48
N GLY A 142 -4.08 -14.37 -29.26
CA GLY A 142 -4.72 -13.14 -28.77
C GLY A 142 -6.24 -13.30 -28.61
N VAL A 143 -6.95 -12.17 -28.50
CA VAL A 143 -8.40 -12.12 -28.21
C VAL A 143 -9.23 -12.86 -29.26
N LYS A 144 -8.80 -12.85 -30.53
CA LYS A 144 -9.48 -13.62 -31.58
C LYS A 144 -9.55 -15.14 -31.28
N ALA A 145 -8.55 -15.69 -30.58
CA ALA A 145 -8.56 -17.10 -30.21
C ALA A 145 -9.62 -17.40 -29.14
N LEU A 146 -9.94 -16.41 -28.29
CA LEU A 146 -11.03 -16.47 -27.34
C LEU A 146 -12.38 -16.38 -28.07
N ASP A 147 -12.49 -15.47 -29.05
CA ASP A 147 -13.70 -15.36 -29.87
C ASP A 147 -14.03 -16.71 -30.55
N ASP A 148 -13.04 -17.39 -31.13
CA ASP A 148 -13.22 -18.73 -31.71
C ASP A 148 -13.80 -19.73 -30.70
N LEU A 149 -13.32 -19.72 -29.45
CA LEU A 149 -13.84 -20.58 -28.37
C LEU A 149 -15.28 -20.24 -28.01
N LEU A 150 -15.60 -18.95 -27.90
CA LEU A 150 -16.96 -18.49 -27.61
C LEU A 150 -17.94 -18.97 -28.68
N PHE A 151 -17.62 -18.80 -29.97
CA PHE A 151 -18.45 -19.29 -31.07
C PHE A 151 -18.64 -20.82 -31.03
N HIS A 152 -17.61 -21.57 -30.63
CA HIS A 152 -17.70 -23.02 -30.51
C HIS A 152 -18.59 -23.48 -29.35
N LEU A 153 -18.49 -22.81 -28.20
CA LEU A 153 -19.21 -23.17 -26.97
C LEU A 153 -20.67 -22.70 -26.97
N ALA A 154 -20.94 -21.55 -27.59
CA ALA A 154 -22.26 -20.92 -27.56
C ALA A 154 -23.35 -21.84 -28.11
N LYS A 155 -23.18 -22.44 -29.29
CA LYS A 155 -24.21 -23.29 -29.93
C LYS A 155 -25.64 -22.73 -29.76
N ASP A 156 -25.81 -21.43 -30.07
CA ASP A 156 -27.04 -20.61 -29.92
C ASP A 156 -27.29 -19.95 -28.54
N ARG A 157 -26.42 -20.17 -27.55
CA ARG A 157 -26.45 -19.49 -26.25
C ARG A 157 -25.76 -18.13 -26.29
N THR A 158 -26.33 -17.15 -25.59
CA THR A 158 -25.76 -15.80 -25.41
C THR A 158 -25.24 -15.54 -23.99
N ASP A 159 -25.40 -16.51 -23.08
CA ASP A 159 -25.00 -16.44 -21.66
C ASP A 159 -23.58 -17.01 -21.43
N ILE A 160 -22.70 -16.99 -22.45
CA ILE A 160 -21.30 -17.40 -22.33
C ILE A 160 -20.38 -16.21 -22.45
N TYR A 161 -19.56 -16.01 -21.42
CA TYR A 161 -18.62 -14.90 -21.34
C TYR A 161 -17.16 -15.37 -21.40
N GLY A 162 -16.32 -14.59 -22.04
CA GLY A 162 -14.90 -14.87 -22.22
C GLY A 162 -14.02 -13.85 -21.52
N ALA A 163 -12.89 -14.31 -20.97
CA ALA A 163 -11.81 -13.43 -20.53
C ALA A 163 -10.48 -13.85 -21.19
N TRP A 164 -9.71 -12.87 -21.63
CA TRP A 164 -8.36 -13.08 -22.14
C TRP A 164 -7.39 -12.21 -21.35
N THR A 165 -6.27 -12.80 -20.92
CA THR A 165 -5.20 -12.05 -20.28
C THR A 165 -3.82 -12.59 -20.64
N ASN A 166 -2.84 -11.69 -20.63
CA ASN A 166 -1.42 -12.02 -20.71
C ASN A 166 -0.65 -11.61 -19.42
N GLY A 167 -1.38 -11.36 -18.33
CA GLY A 167 -0.87 -10.84 -17.06
C GLY A 167 -0.78 -9.31 -16.98
N GLU A 168 -0.67 -8.61 -18.12
CA GLU A 168 -0.62 -7.14 -18.16
C GLU A 168 -1.91 -6.51 -18.67
N ARG A 169 -2.53 -7.12 -19.69
CA ARG A 169 -3.82 -6.71 -20.24
C ARG A 169 -4.89 -7.72 -19.89
N LEU A 170 -6.11 -7.23 -19.70
CA LEU A 170 -7.31 -8.01 -19.48
C LEU A 170 -8.37 -7.54 -20.47
N ALA A 171 -9.03 -8.49 -21.14
CA ALA A 171 -10.12 -8.22 -22.05
C ALA A 171 -11.28 -9.18 -21.76
N PHE A 172 -12.48 -8.64 -21.65
CA PHE A 172 -13.72 -9.41 -21.52
C PHE A 172 -14.48 -9.39 -22.83
N ARG A 173 -15.11 -10.51 -23.18
CA ARG A 173 -15.78 -10.73 -24.46
C ARG A 173 -17.12 -11.45 -24.26
N MET A 174 -18.09 -11.16 -25.10
CA MET A 174 -19.31 -11.97 -25.24
C MET A 174 -19.75 -12.04 -26.69
N LEU A 175 -20.64 -12.97 -27.00
CA LEU A 175 -21.33 -13.00 -28.28
C LEU A 175 -22.63 -12.21 -28.20
N GLN A 176 -22.86 -11.34 -29.17
CA GLN A 176 -24.07 -10.54 -29.29
C GLN A 176 -24.54 -10.54 -30.74
N GLU A 177 -25.86 -10.61 -30.94
CA GLU A 177 -26.46 -10.41 -32.25
C GLU A 177 -26.43 -8.93 -32.61
N ASN A 178 -25.87 -8.60 -33.78
CA ASN A 178 -25.82 -7.24 -34.27
C ASN A 178 -27.22 -6.81 -34.75
N PRO A 179 -27.83 -5.77 -34.16
CA PRO A 179 -29.21 -5.37 -34.49
C PRO A 179 -29.41 -4.92 -35.95
N GLN A 180 -28.33 -4.53 -36.65
CA GLN A 180 -28.41 -4.01 -38.01
C GLN A 180 -28.44 -5.10 -39.08
N ASN A 181 -27.81 -6.25 -38.81
CA ASN A 181 -27.61 -7.29 -39.82
C ASN A 181 -27.98 -8.72 -39.35
N GLY A 182 -28.30 -8.91 -38.06
CA GLY A 182 -28.70 -10.19 -37.48
C GLY A 182 -27.56 -11.22 -37.32
N TYR A 183 -26.31 -10.85 -37.62
CA TYR A 183 -25.17 -11.74 -37.42
C TYR A 183 -24.70 -11.67 -35.97
N VAL A 184 -24.36 -12.84 -35.42
CA VAL A 184 -23.71 -12.93 -34.11
C VAL A 184 -22.24 -12.54 -34.25
N GLU A 185 -21.80 -11.57 -33.47
CA GLU A 185 -20.43 -11.11 -33.40
C GLU A 185 -19.90 -11.11 -31.97
N ALA A 186 -18.59 -11.20 -31.82
CA ALA A 186 -17.93 -11.07 -30.52
C ALA A 186 -17.68 -9.59 -30.21
N VAL A 187 -18.16 -9.12 -29.08
CA VAL A 187 -18.06 -7.72 -28.63
C VAL A 187 -17.24 -7.60 -27.35
N ASP A 188 -16.64 -6.43 -27.14
CA ASP A 188 -15.89 -6.12 -25.92
C ASP A 188 -16.83 -5.84 -24.74
N LEU A 189 -16.38 -6.22 -23.55
CA LEU A 189 -17.04 -5.91 -22.30
C LEU A 189 -16.09 -5.18 -21.35
N THR A 190 -16.65 -4.28 -20.53
CA THR A 190 -15.93 -3.64 -19.42
C THR A 190 -15.75 -4.59 -18.22
N ASP A 191 -16.72 -5.49 -18.03
CA ASP A 191 -16.72 -6.58 -17.06
C ASP A 191 -17.74 -7.64 -17.48
N PHE A 192 -17.69 -8.84 -16.90
CA PHE A 192 -18.61 -9.94 -17.17
C PHE A 192 -19.38 -10.42 -15.91
N PRO A 193 -20.67 -10.83 -16.00
CA PRO A 193 -21.53 -10.99 -14.81
C PRO A 193 -21.11 -12.14 -13.88
N ALA A 194 -21.00 -11.90 -12.57
CA ALA A 194 -20.77 -12.95 -11.56
C ALA A 194 -21.89 -14.01 -11.55
N PRO A 195 -21.70 -15.18 -10.91
CA PRO A 195 -22.81 -16.09 -10.64
C PRO A 195 -23.97 -15.35 -9.95
N GLY A 196 -25.16 -15.39 -10.53
CA GLY A 196 -26.34 -14.67 -10.04
C GLY A 196 -26.56 -13.27 -10.63
N GLU A 197 -25.59 -12.70 -11.37
CA GLU A 197 -25.76 -11.44 -12.09
C GLU A 197 -26.10 -11.66 -13.57
N THR A 198 -26.71 -10.65 -14.17
CA THR A 198 -27.02 -10.59 -15.59
C THR A 198 -26.25 -9.47 -16.28
N LEU A 199 -26.21 -9.49 -17.62
CA LEU A 199 -25.66 -8.37 -18.39
C LEU A 199 -26.44 -7.07 -18.12
N GLU A 200 -27.76 -7.17 -17.91
CA GLU A 200 -28.60 -6.00 -17.62
C GLU A 200 -28.22 -5.33 -16.30
N ASP A 201 -27.75 -6.10 -15.30
CA ASP A 201 -27.23 -5.53 -14.04
C ASP A 201 -25.97 -4.72 -14.28
N LEU A 202 -25.10 -5.16 -15.20
CA LEU A 202 -23.86 -4.46 -15.53
C LEU A 202 -24.06 -3.22 -16.40
N GLU A 203 -25.21 -3.08 -17.06
CA GLU A 203 -25.60 -1.89 -17.84
C GLU A 203 -26.34 -0.83 -16.99
N ASP A 204 -26.69 -1.15 -15.75
CA ASP A 204 -27.43 -0.27 -14.87
C ASP A 204 -26.57 0.20 -13.69
N ALA A 205 -26.34 1.51 -13.61
CA ALA A 205 -25.52 2.13 -12.59
C ALA A 205 -26.01 1.86 -11.14
N THR A 206 -27.31 1.61 -10.97
CA THR A 206 -27.95 1.36 -9.67
C THR A 206 -27.82 -0.09 -9.22
N ARG A 207 -27.72 -1.03 -10.17
CA ARG A 207 -27.64 -2.47 -9.90
C ARG A 207 -26.22 -3.01 -9.99
N ARG A 208 -25.33 -2.41 -10.80
CA ARG A 208 -23.97 -2.91 -10.98
C ARG A 208 -23.19 -2.95 -9.67
N PRO A 209 -22.84 -4.14 -9.16
CA PRO A 209 -22.03 -4.24 -7.96
C PRO A 209 -20.61 -3.77 -8.26
N LEU A 210 -19.98 -3.16 -7.26
CA LEU A 210 -18.54 -2.88 -7.31
C LEU A 210 -17.79 -4.07 -6.72
N ARG A 211 -16.72 -4.47 -7.39
CA ARG A 211 -15.84 -5.55 -6.93
C ARG A 211 -14.87 -5.02 -5.88
N ILE A 212 -14.72 -5.74 -4.77
CA ILE A 212 -13.60 -5.53 -3.84
C ILE A 212 -12.37 -6.12 -4.51
N ALA A 213 -11.44 -5.27 -4.94
CA ALA A 213 -10.31 -5.72 -5.73
C ALA A 213 -9.31 -6.48 -4.87
N THR A 214 -8.75 -7.56 -5.40
CA THR A 214 -7.51 -8.11 -4.87
C THR A 214 -6.35 -7.14 -5.13
N GLN A 215 -5.27 -7.26 -4.36
CA GLN A 215 -4.06 -6.47 -4.54
C GLN A 215 -3.53 -6.54 -5.98
N GLU A 216 -3.48 -7.73 -6.57
CA GLU A 216 -2.98 -7.95 -7.93
C GLU A 216 -3.90 -7.33 -8.99
N SER A 217 -5.22 -7.46 -8.83
CA SER A 217 -6.21 -6.88 -9.74
C SER A 217 -6.16 -5.35 -9.77
N LEU A 218 -6.09 -4.72 -8.59
CA LEU A 218 -6.04 -3.26 -8.51
C LEU A 218 -4.72 -2.73 -9.09
N LEU A 219 -3.60 -3.36 -8.74
CA LEU A 219 -2.29 -3.04 -9.29
C LEU A 219 -2.26 -3.17 -10.81
N ARG A 220 -2.83 -4.26 -11.36
CA ARG A 220 -2.93 -4.48 -12.81
C ARG A 220 -3.73 -3.37 -13.49
N SER A 221 -4.86 -2.96 -12.93
CA SER A 221 -5.68 -1.88 -13.50
C SER A 221 -5.02 -0.52 -13.45
N PHE A 222 -4.36 -0.17 -12.34
CA PHE A 222 -3.64 1.11 -12.23
C PHE A 222 -2.48 1.16 -13.23
N LYS A 223 -1.73 0.06 -13.35
CA LYS A 223 -0.65 -0.06 -14.33
C LYS A 223 -1.18 -0.04 -15.77
N SER A 224 -2.24 -0.78 -16.08
CA SER A 224 -2.89 -0.79 -17.41
C SER A 224 -3.32 0.62 -17.82
N ALA A 225 -4.00 1.34 -16.91
CA ALA A 225 -4.41 2.72 -17.13
C ALA A 225 -3.22 3.64 -17.37
N HIS A 226 -2.21 3.60 -16.50
CA HIS A 226 -1.00 4.43 -16.62
C HIS A 226 -0.23 4.16 -17.92
N ASP A 227 0.02 2.89 -18.24
CA ASP A 227 0.77 2.48 -19.43
C ASP A 227 0.03 2.83 -20.72
N TYR A 228 -1.31 2.76 -20.72
CA TYR A 228 -2.13 3.22 -21.84
C TYR A 228 -1.95 4.72 -22.08
N LEU A 229 -1.97 5.53 -21.03
CA LEU A 229 -1.77 6.99 -21.14
C LEU A 229 -0.36 7.32 -21.64
N TYR A 230 0.67 6.65 -21.10
CA TYR A 230 2.05 6.84 -21.51
C TYR A 230 2.28 6.44 -22.97
N GLY A 231 1.81 5.25 -23.38
CA GLY A 231 2.06 4.68 -24.70
C GLY A 231 1.23 5.29 -25.84
N ASN A 232 -0.07 5.49 -25.64
CA ASN A 232 -0.97 5.86 -26.73
C ASN A 232 -1.12 7.38 -26.93
N GLN A 233 -0.83 8.20 -25.92
CA GLN A 233 -0.87 9.66 -26.05
C GLN A 233 0.53 10.30 -26.17
N SER A 234 1.61 9.50 -26.14
CA SER A 234 2.99 10.02 -26.04
C SER A 234 3.14 11.01 -24.88
N MET A 235 2.37 10.80 -23.82
CA MET A 235 2.33 11.67 -22.65
C MET A 235 3.55 11.37 -21.77
N ARG A 236 4.19 12.41 -21.24
CA ARG A 236 5.26 12.23 -20.25
C ARG A 236 4.69 11.52 -19.01
N GLY A 237 5.48 10.65 -18.38
CA GLY A 237 5.04 9.84 -17.24
C GLY A 237 4.41 10.67 -16.12
N ASP A 238 5.02 11.80 -15.76
CA ASP A 238 4.51 12.74 -14.75
C ASP A 238 3.10 13.23 -15.06
N ARG A 239 2.84 13.59 -16.32
CA ARG A 239 1.52 14.02 -16.78
C ARG A 239 0.52 12.86 -16.75
N ALA A 240 0.90 11.67 -17.19
CA ALA A 240 0.04 10.48 -17.17
C ALA A 240 -0.40 10.12 -15.74
N PHE A 241 0.53 10.19 -14.78
CA PHE A 241 0.26 9.98 -13.36
C PHE A 241 -0.76 10.98 -12.80
N TRP A 242 -0.58 12.28 -13.04
CA TRP A 242 -1.54 13.29 -12.56
C TRP A 242 -2.93 13.12 -13.19
N GLN A 243 -3.00 12.78 -14.48
CA GLN A 243 -4.27 12.53 -15.15
C GLN A 243 -4.98 11.28 -14.61
N LEU A 244 -4.23 10.22 -14.28
CA LEU A 244 -4.79 9.04 -13.62
C LEU A 244 -5.30 9.37 -12.22
N LEU A 245 -4.54 10.14 -11.43
CA LEU A 245 -4.99 10.57 -10.09
C LEU A 245 -6.26 11.41 -10.15
N ASN A 246 -6.39 12.33 -11.12
CA ASN A 246 -7.63 13.09 -11.32
C ASN A 246 -8.85 12.15 -11.47
N LEU A 247 -8.72 11.05 -12.22
CA LEU A 247 -9.79 10.08 -12.41
C LEU A 247 -10.01 9.19 -11.18
N ILE A 248 -8.97 8.84 -10.44
CA ILE A 248 -9.10 8.14 -9.15
C ILE A 248 -9.91 8.99 -8.15
N PHE A 249 -9.66 10.30 -8.11
CA PHE A 249 -10.42 11.22 -7.25
C PHE A 249 -11.89 11.34 -7.66
N CYS A 250 -12.16 11.35 -8.96
CA CYS A 250 -13.52 11.24 -9.46
C CYS A 250 -14.18 9.95 -8.94
N LYS A 251 -13.52 8.80 -9.07
CA LYS A 251 -14.04 7.51 -8.57
C LYS A 251 -14.31 7.52 -7.07
N ILE A 252 -13.38 8.05 -6.26
CA ILE A 252 -13.54 8.17 -4.80
C ILE A 252 -14.75 9.03 -4.46
N LEU A 253 -14.88 10.21 -5.08
CA LEU A 253 -16.03 11.08 -4.88
C LEU A 253 -17.34 10.40 -5.29
N ASP A 254 -17.32 9.67 -6.41
CA ASP A 254 -18.46 8.92 -6.90
C ASP A 254 -18.94 7.85 -5.93
N GLU A 255 -18.02 7.11 -5.30
CA GLU A 255 -18.38 6.08 -4.32
C GLU A 255 -18.91 6.65 -2.99
N GLN A 256 -18.57 7.90 -2.68
CA GLN A 256 -19.11 8.60 -1.51
C GLN A 256 -20.53 9.14 -1.72
N GLN A 257 -21.02 9.16 -2.97
CA GLN A 257 -22.33 9.69 -3.33
C GLN A 257 -23.21 8.65 -4.03
N SER A 258 -24.51 8.90 -4.08
CA SER A 258 -25.47 7.98 -4.70
C SER A 258 -25.60 8.13 -6.22
N SER A 259 -24.91 9.09 -6.84
CA SER A 259 -25.16 9.50 -8.23
C SER A 259 -24.51 8.60 -9.29
N ARG A 260 -23.50 7.78 -8.92
CA ARG A 260 -22.85 6.75 -9.75
C ARG A 260 -22.44 7.27 -11.14
N LEU A 261 -21.93 8.49 -11.21
CA LEU A 261 -21.46 9.14 -12.43
C LEU A 261 -20.19 8.51 -13.01
N PHE A 262 -19.35 7.87 -12.19
CA PHE A 262 -18.15 7.16 -12.68
C PHE A 262 -18.47 5.79 -13.31
N PHE A 263 -19.74 5.40 -13.34
CA PHE A 263 -20.17 4.18 -13.98
C PHE A 263 -19.88 4.17 -15.49
N VAL A 264 -19.47 3.01 -15.99
CA VAL A 264 -19.37 2.70 -17.43
C VAL A 264 -20.08 1.37 -17.66
N GLY A 265 -21.13 1.34 -18.48
CA GLY A 265 -21.88 0.12 -18.80
C GLY A 265 -21.01 -1.00 -19.39
N ALA A 266 -21.53 -2.23 -19.39
CA ALA A 266 -20.79 -3.39 -19.91
C ALA A 266 -20.38 -3.21 -21.38
N THR A 267 -21.29 -2.66 -22.19
CA THR A 267 -21.11 -2.39 -23.62
C THR A 267 -21.18 -0.91 -23.99
N GLU A 268 -21.48 -0.01 -23.04
CA GLU A 268 -21.64 1.42 -23.28
C GLU A 268 -20.45 2.02 -24.06
N ALA A 269 -19.23 1.64 -23.71
CA ALA A 269 -18.00 2.13 -24.34
C ALA A 269 -17.80 1.67 -25.79
N ASN A 270 -18.59 0.71 -26.29
CA ASN A 270 -18.47 0.16 -27.64
C ASN A 270 -19.03 1.10 -28.71
N THR A 271 -19.86 2.07 -28.31
CA THR A 271 -20.52 3.01 -29.23
C THR A 271 -19.97 4.43 -29.07
N PRO A 272 -19.87 5.24 -30.15
CA PRO A 272 -19.48 6.64 -30.04
C PRO A 272 -20.39 7.45 -29.10
N GLU A 273 -21.70 7.18 -29.11
CA GLU A 273 -22.68 7.83 -28.26
C GLU A 273 -22.45 7.50 -26.78
N GLY A 274 -22.17 6.24 -26.45
CA GLY A 274 -21.84 5.83 -25.08
C GLY A 274 -20.51 6.40 -24.61
N GLN A 275 -19.49 6.43 -25.46
CA GLN A 275 -18.21 7.10 -25.16
C GLN A 275 -18.42 8.58 -24.79
N THR A 276 -19.24 9.29 -25.58
CA THR A 276 -19.57 10.71 -25.33
C THR A 276 -20.26 10.88 -23.97
N LYS A 277 -21.25 10.02 -23.65
CA LYS A 277 -21.95 10.07 -22.35
C LYS A 277 -21.02 9.83 -21.17
N VAL A 278 -20.10 8.85 -21.28
CA VAL A 278 -19.09 8.58 -20.24
C VAL A 278 -18.22 9.83 -20.02
N VAL A 279 -17.70 10.42 -21.10
CA VAL A 279 -16.88 11.64 -21.04
C VAL A 279 -17.63 12.79 -20.36
N GLU A 280 -18.90 13.01 -20.68
CA GLU A 280 -19.72 14.05 -20.05
C GLU A 280 -19.90 13.82 -18.54
N ARG A 281 -20.22 12.58 -18.13
CA ARG A 281 -20.39 12.23 -16.70
C ARG A 281 -19.09 12.43 -15.91
N ILE A 282 -17.96 11.96 -16.45
CA ILE A 282 -16.65 12.07 -15.79
C ILE A 282 -16.20 13.53 -15.68
N ASN A 283 -16.39 14.34 -16.72
CA ASN A 283 -16.06 15.77 -16.65
C ASN A 283 -16.93 16.52 -15.63
N ARG A 284 -18.22 16.18 -15.52
CA ARG A 284 -19.10 16.73 -14.48
C ARG A 284 -18.58 16.42 -13.08
N LEU A 285 -18.22 15.16 -12.86
CA LEU A 285 -17.68 14.66 -11.60
C LEU A 285 -16.34 15.32 -11.27
N PHE A 286 -15.45 15.47 -12.25
CA PHE A 286 -14.17 16.16 -12.06
C PHE A 286 -14.33 17.63 -11.67
N ASN A 287 -15.35 18.31 -12.21
CA ASN A 287 -15.67 19.67 -11.79
C ASN A 287 -16.14 19.73 -10.33
N GLN A 288 -16.86 18.72 -9.82
CA GLN A 288 -17.21 18.63 -8.40
C GLN A 288 -15.97 18.35 -7.54
N VAL A 289 -15.11 17.42 -7.96
CA VAL A 289 -13.83 17.10 -7.27
C VAL A 289 -13.03 18.36 -7.00
N LYS A 290 -12.73 19.14 -8.05
CA LYS A 290 -11.81 20.29 -7.93
C LYS A 290 -12.44 21.54 -7.32
N ASN A 291 -13.76 21.72 -7.47
CA ASN A 291 -14.44 22.96 -7.05
C ASN A 291 -15.30 22.81 -5.79
N GLU A 292 -15.55 21.59 -5.31
CA GLU A 292 -16.47 21.35 -4.19
C GLU A 292 -15.82 20.47 -3.12
N ALA A 293 -15.43 19.24 -3.48
CA ALA A 293 -15.04 18.23 -2.51
C ALA A 293 -13.60 18.36 -1.99
N TYR A 294 -12.63 18.66 -2.85
CA TYR A 294 -11.19 18.55 -2.53
C TYR A 294 -10.41 19.84 -2.84
N LYS A 295 -10.95 21.00 -2.46
CA LYS A 295 -10.36 22.34 -2.74
C LYS A 295 -8.98 22.58 -2.13
N ASP A 296 -8.61 21.80 -1.14
CA ASP A 296 -7.31 21.84 -0.47
C ASP A 296 -6.25 21.00 -1.20
N VAL A 297 -6.67 20.10 -2.07
CA VAL A 297 -5.80 19.26 -2.92
C VAL A 297 -5.67 19.84 -4.33
N PHE A 298 -6.75 20.43 -4.85
CA PHE A 298 -6.81 20.99 -6.21
C PHE A 298 -6.81 22.52 -6.18
N GLU A 299 -6.10 23.13 -7.11
CA GLU A 299 -6.06 24.60 -7.28
C GLU A 299 -7.29 25.14 -8.04
N GLY A 300 -8.12 24.25 -8.59
CA GLY A 300 -9.35 24.56 -9.35
C GLY A 300 -9.10 24.87 -10.82
N ASN A 301 -7.85 25.17 -11.20
CA ASN A 301 -7.43 25.41 -12.58
C ASN A 301 -7.19 24.11 -13.37
N GLU A 302 -7.13 22.95 -12.69
CA GLU A 302 -6.81 21.67 -13.30
C GLU A 302 -7.89 21.23 -14.30
N ARG A 303 -7.43 20.47 -15.31
CA ARG A 303 -8.26 19.94 -16.40
C ARG A 303 -7.86 18.51 -16.70
N ILE A 304 -8.85 17.73 -17.13
CA ILE A 304 -8.59 16.45 -17.79
C ILE A 304 -8.04 16.78 -19.18
N GLU A 305 -6.80 16.39 -19.44
CA GLU A 305 -6.10 16.65 -20.71
C GLU A 305 -6.11 15.42 -21.62
N LEU A 306 -6.90 14.40 -21.25
CA LEU A 306 -7.06 13.17 -22.00
C LEU A 306 -8.02 13.37 -23.16
N ASN A 307 -7.72 12.75 -24.31
CA ASN A 307 -8.73 12.56 -25.34
C ASN A 307 -9.83 11.58 -24.88
N ASP A 308 -11.00 11.66 -25.50
CA ASP A 308 -12.19 10.89 -25.14
C ASP A 308 -11.92 9.38 -25.05
N ARG A 309 -11.19 8.82 -26.03
CA ARG A 309 -10.85 7.40 -26.05
C ARG A 309 -10.03 6.97 -24.83
N ALA A 310 -9.07 7.77 -24.42
CA ALA A 310 -8.24 7.45 -23.26
C ALA A 310 -8.97 7.66 -21.95
N LEU A 311 -9.80 8.71 -21.85
CA LEU A 311 -10.65 8.93 -20.68
C LEU A 311 -11.59 7.74 -20.49
N VAL A 312 -12.28 7.30 -21.54
CA VAL A 312 -13.18 6.15 -21.48
C VAL A 312 -12.42 4.87 -21.13
N PHE A 313 -11.24 4.63 -21.72
CA PHE A 313 -10.44 3.45 -21.38
C PHE A 313 -10.08 3.40 -19.89
N VAL A 314 -9.57 4.50 -19.33
CA VAL A 314 -9.21 4.55 -17.91
C VAL A 314 -10.45 4.46 -17.02
N ALA A 315 -11.54 5.12 -17.38
CA ALA A 315 -12.81 5.01 -16.67
C ALA A 315 -13.32 3.56 -16.65
N THR A 316 -13.25 2.84 -17.77
CA THR A 316 -13.59 1.41 -17.88
C THR A 316 -12.74 0.54 -16.97
N GLU A 317 -11.42 0.78 -16.90
CA GLU A 317 -10.53 0.00 -16.03
C GLU A 317 -10.84 0.18 -14.55
N LEU A 318 -11.20 1.40 -14.15
CA LEU A 318 -11.46 1.76 -12.75
C LEU A 318 -12.92 1.55 -12.33
N SER A 319 -13.89 1.56 -13.25
CA SER A 319 -15.33 1.58 -12.92
C SER A 319 -15.81 0.32 -12.21
N ARG A 320 -15.19 -0.83 -12.49
CA ARG A 320 -15.59 -2.14 -11.94
C ARG A 320 -15.24 -2.34 -10.46
N TYR A 321 -14.26 -1.62 -9.93
CA TYR A 321 -13.79 -1.82 -8.55
C TYR A 321 -14.36 -0.79 -7.58
N SER A 322 -14.50 -1.17 -6.31
CA SER A 322 -14.70 -0.24 -5.20
C SER A 322 -13.36 0.15 -4.62
N LEU A 323 -12.95 1.41 -4.78
CA LEU A 323 -11.75 1.91 -4.12
C LEU A 323 -11.98 2.10 -2.61
N LEU A 324 -13.17 2.49 -2.17
CA LEU A 324 -13.44 2.67 -0.73
C LEU A 324 -13.53 1.33 0.01
N GLY A 325 -14.12 0.33 -0.62
CA GLY A 325 -14.25 -1.01 -0.05
C GLY A 325 -12.98 -1.86 -0.16
N THR A 326 -12.12 -1.60 -1.15
CA THR A 326 -10.86 -2.35 -1.32
C THR A 326 -9.92 -2.14 -0.13
N ASP A 327 -9.16 -3.17 0.19
CA ASP A 327 -8.17 -3.13 1.25
C ASP A 327 -7.16 -1.98 1.08
N THR A 328 -6.71 -1.46 2.21
CA THR A 328 -5.87 -0.25 2.27
C THR A 328 -4.45 -0.54 1.79
N ASP A 329 -3.93 -1.74 2.01
CA ASP A 329 -2.63 -2.15 1.49
C ASP A 329 -2.70 -2.45 0.00
N ALA A 330 -3.80 -3.03 -0.50
CA ALA A 330 -4.03 -3.16 -1.94
C ALA A 330 -4.02 -1.78 -2.64
N LYS A 331 -4.71 -0.78 -2.07
CA LYS A 331 -4.68 0.62 -2.55
C LYS A 331 -3.28 1.22 -2.50
N GLY A 332 -2.60 1.09 -1.36
CA GLY A 332 -1.26 1.63 -1.14
C GLY A 332 -0.25 1.10 -2.15
N LEU A 333 -0.23 -0.21 -2.38
CA LEU A 333 0.68 -0.84 -3.34
C LEU A 333 0.41 -0.43 -4.78
N ALA A 334 -0.86 -0.32 -5.18
CA ALA A 334 -1.23 0.16 -6.51
C ALA A 334 -0.79 1.63 -6.72
N TYR A 335 -0.96 2.47 -5.70
CA TYR A 335 -0.53 3.88 -5.72
C TYR A 335 0.99 4.02 -5.75
N GLU A 336 1.71 3.26 -4.93
CA GLU A 336 3.18 3.26 -4.88
C GLU A 336 3.79 2.79 -6.21
N ALA A 337 3.19 1.80 -6.87
CA ALA A 337 3.66 1.30 -8.16
C ALA A 337 3.62 2.37 -9.27
N ILE A 338 2.60 3.25 -9.27
CA ILE A 338 2.49 4.35 -10.24
C ILE A 338 3.30 5.59 -9.81
N THR A 339 3.43 5.85 -8.51
CA THR A 339 4.12 7.03 -7.96
C THR A 339 5.63 6.87 -8.05
N SER A 340 6.13 5.70 -7.60
CA SER A 340 7.56 5.41 -7.53
C SER A 340 8.22 5.39 -8.90
N ASN A 341 7.50 5.16 -10.00
CA ASN A 341 8.09 5.20 -11.34
C ASN A 341 8.12 6.61 -11.95
N THR A 342 7.38 7.54 -11.37
CA THR A 342 6.97 8.77 -12.07
C THR A 342 7.44 10.05 -11.39
N LEU A 343 7.26 10.15 -10.07
CA LEU A 343 7.71 11.30 -9.28
C LEU A 343 9.20 11.21 -8.91
N LYS A 344 9.94 10.27 -9.51
CA LYS A 344 11.40 10.17 -9.43
C LYS A 344 12.06 11.40 -10.07
N ARG A 345 12.12 12.51 -9.33
CA ARG A 345 12.84 13.71 -9.73
C ARG A 345 13.96 13.97 -8.73
N GLU A 346 15.17 13.76 -9.23
CA GLU A 346 16.48 14.23 -8.73
C GLU A 346 16.51 14.95 -7.36
N ARG A 347 16.99 14.26 -6.31
CA ARG A 347 17.75 14.78 -5.14
C ARG A 347 17.99 13.73 -4.04
N GLY A 348 18.19 12.45 -4.37
CA GLY A 348 18.34 11.41 -3.33
C GLY A 348 17.05 11.16 -2.53
N GLN A 349 15.90 11.44 -3.15
CA GLN A 349 14.58 11.11 -2.61
C GLN A 349 14.27 9.65 -2.99
N PHE A 350 14.07 8.80 -1.98
CA PHE A 350 13.72 7.39 -2.14
C PHE A 350 12.50 7.08 -1.28
N PHE A 351 11.63 6.19 -1.76
CA PHE A 351 10.48 5.76 -0.98
C PHE A 351 10.91 4.63 -0.06
N THR A 352 10.59 4.77 1.23
CA THR A 352 10.77 3.68 2.19
C THR A 352 9.80 2.55 1.86
N PRO A 353 10.27 1.30 1.70
CA PRO A 353 9.40 0.16 1.49
C PRO A 353 8.38 -0.04 2.60
N ARG A 354 7.21 -0.53 2.22
CA ARG A 354 6.03 -0.63 3.10
C ARG A 354 6.27 -1.53 4.31
N ASN A 355 6.98 -2.64 4.17
CA ASN A 355 7.30 -3.56 5.26
C ASN A 355 8.26 -2.94 6.29
N ILE A 356 9.28 -2.19 5.84
CA ILE A 356 10.16 -1.41 6.74
C ILE A 356 9.35 -0.37 7.52
N ILE A 357 8.48 0.39 6.84
CA ILE A 357 7.58 1.35 7.50
C ILE A 357 6.70 0.62 8.55
N ARG A 358 6.09 -0.50 8.18
CA ARG A 358 5.24 -1.30 9.09
C ARG A 358 6.01 -1.74 10.32
N MET A 359 7.20 -2.32 10.17
CA MET A 359 8.04 -2.69 11.31
C MET A 359 8.29 -1.50 12.24
N MET A 360 8.69 -0.35 11.70
CA MET A 360 8.95 0.84 12.52
C MET A 360 7.71 1.29 13.30
N VAL A 361 6.54 1.28 12.67
CA VAL A 361 5.26 1.66 13.32
C VAL A 361 4.83 0.63 14.36
N GLU A 362 4.91 -0.67 14.05
CA GLU A 362 4.57 -1.77 14.97
C GLU A 362 5.46 -1.80 16.21
N MET A 363 6.76 -1.48 16.06
CA MET A 363 7.67 -1.37 17.20
C MET A 363 7.34 -0.19 18.11
N MET A 364 6.94 0.96 17.54
CA MET A 364 6.64 2.15 18.34
C MET A 364 5.21 2.20 18.88
N ASP A 365 4.29 1.45 18.26
CA ASP A 365 2.92 1.22 18.70
C ASP A 365 2.11 2.50 19.04
N PRO A 366 1.99 3.48 18.11
CA PRO A 366 1.28 4.72 18.40
C PRO A 366 -0.21 4.46 18.74
N GLY A 367 -0.73 5.19 19.73
CA GLY A 367 -2.12 5.09 20.18
C GLY A 367 -3.06 6.14 19.58
N PRO A 368 -4.38 6.02 19.80
CA PRO A 368 -5.42 6.92 19.27
C PRO A 368 -5.35 8.41 19.67
N GLU A 369 -4.53 8.76 20.67
CA GLU A 369 -4.38 10.13 21.17
C GLU A 369 -2.95 10.68 21.00
N ASP A 370 -2.06 9.89 20.41
CA ASP A 370 -0.66 10.24 20.25
C ASP A 370 -0.43 11.10 19.03
N ARG A 371 0.28 12.23 19.20
CA ARG A 371 0.62 13.13 18.09
C ARG A 371 1.81 12.60 17.33
N VAL A 372 1.62 12.34 16.04
CA VAL A 372 2.61 11.81 15.11
C VAL A 372 3.00 12.86 14.07
N LEU A 373 4.30 12.99 13.81
CA LEU A 373 4.86 13.83 12.75
C LEU A 373 5.80 13.03 11.84
N ASP A 374 5.70 13.24 10.53
CA ASP A 374 6.79 12.95 9.59
C ASP A 374 7.30 14.28 8.97
N PRO A 375 8.50 14.77 9.36
CA PRO A 375 9.05 16.04 8.87
C PRO A 375 9.69 15.95 7.47
N ALA A 376 9.68 14.78 6.83
CA ALA A 376 10.15 14.55 5.46
C ALA A 376 9.25 13.50 4.78
N CYS A 377 7.95 13.81 4.70
CA CYS A 377 6.93 12.79 4.49
C CYS A 377 6.86 12.19 3.08
N GLY A 378 7.49 12.80 2.07
CA GLY A 378 7.43 12.33 0.69
C GLY A 378 6.00 12.18 0.22
N SER A 379 5.62 10.99 -0.26
CA SER A 379 4.24 10.63 -0.67
C SER A 379 3.32 10.20 0.49
N GLY A 380 3.74 10.37 1.74
CA GLY A 380 2.93 10.08 2.93
C GLY A 380 2.94 8.62 3.40
N GLY A 381 3.94 7.81 3.00
CA GLY A 381 4.00 6.37 3.33
C GLY A 381 3.88 6.07 4.83
N PHE A 382 4.67 6.73 5.67
CA PHE A 382 4.59 6.59 7.13
C PHE A 382 3.23 6.99 7.68
N LEU A 383 2.66 8.10 7.18
CA LEU A 383 1.37 8.61 7.63
C LEU A 383 0.24 7.60 7.36
N VAL A 384 0.23 6.99 6.17
CA VAL A 384 -0.77 5.97 5.82
C VAL A 384 -0.63 4.74 6.74
N VAL A 385 0.58 4.26 6.98
CA VAL A 385 0.78 3.07 7.84
C VAL A 385 0.40 3.35 9.29
N VAL A 386 0.74 4.52 9.82
CA VAL A 386 0.29 4.95 11.16
C VAL A 386 -1.23 5.03 11.23
N LEU A 387 -1.88 5.62 10.22
CA LEU A 387 -3.34 5.71 10.16
C LEU A 387 -3.99 4.32 10.16
N ASN A 388 -3.42 3.38 9.40
CA ASN A 388 -3.89 1.99 9.34
C ASN A 388 -3.67 1.26 10.66
N HIS A 389 -2.52 1.44 11.30
CA HIS A 389 -2.22 0.85 12.60
C HIS A 389 -3.26 1.30 13.66
N VAL A 390 -3.58 2.61 13.72
CA VAL A 390 -4.62 3.11 14.62
C VAL A 390 -6.03 2.68 14.22
N ARG A 391 -6.31 2.54 12.91
CA ARG A 391 -7.57 1.96 12.43
C ARG A 391 -7.76 0.53 12.93
N ARG A 392 -6.72 -0.31 12.88
CA ARG A 392 -6.76 -1.68 13.41
C ARG A 392 -7.10 -1.69 14.90
N LYS A 393 -6.53 -0.77 15.68
CA LYS A 393 -6.91 -0.58 17.10
C LYS A 393 -8.38 -0.21 17.27
N PHE A 394 -8.91 0.73 16.49
CA PHE A 394 -10.35 1.06 16.54
C PHE A 394 -11.26 -0.09 16.13
N LEU A 395 -10.85 -0.92 15.16
CA LEU A 395 -11.60 -2.11 14.76
C LEU A 395 -11.62 -3.15 15.89
N ALA A 396 -10.47 -3.42 16.50
CA ALA A 396 -10.37 -4.29 17.67
C ALA A 396 -11.25 -3.79 18.83
N GLU A 397 -11.25 -2.48 19.11
CA GLU A 397 -12.08 -1.87 20.17
C GLU A 397 -13.58 -2.09 19.97
N ILE A 398 -14.06 -2.19 18.73
CA ILE A 398 -15.48 -2.45 18.43
C ILE A 398 -15.81 -3.95 18.28
N GLY A 399 -14.82 -4.83 18.50
CA GLY A 399 -14.94 -6.29 18.36
C GLY A 399 -14.95 -6.78 16.91
N ALA A 400 -14.45 -6.00 15.96
CA ALA A 400 -14.27 -6.41 14.57
C ALA A 400 -12.90 -7.03 14.36
N ASP A 401 -12.76 -7.89 13.34
CA ASP A 401 -11.46 -8.42 12.90
C ASP A 401 -10.64 -7.26 12.30
N PRO A 402 -9.47 -6.89 12.88
CA PRO A 402 -8.69 -5.74 12.42
C PRO A 402 -8.05 -5.94 11.05
N ASP A 403 -7.78 -7.19 10.67
CA ASP A 403 -7.05 -7.52 9.46
C ASP A 403 -8.01 -7.88 8.31
N LEU A 404 -9.21 -8.38 8.64
CA LEU A 404 -10.28 -8.66 7.67
C LEU A 404 -11.61 -7.93 7.99
N PRO A 405 -11.62 -6.58 8.08
CA PRO A 405 -12.84 -5.85 8.40
C PRO A 405 -13.78 -5.75 7.19
N VAL A 406 -15.07 -6.06 7.40
CA VAL A 406 -16.11 -5.92 6.37
C VAL A 406 -16.56 -4.45 6.22
N PRO A 407 -17.26 -4.08 5.13
CA PRO A 407 -17.63 -2.69 4.86
C PRO A 407 -18.37 -1.97 6.00
N SER A 408 -19.34 -2.61 6.66
CA SER A 408 -20.06 -1.99 7.78
C SER A 408 -19.18 -1.76 9.01
N GLU A 409 -18.24 -2.66 9.31
CA GLU A 409 -17.27 -2.51 10.40
C GLU A 409 -16.33 -1.33 10.13
N ARG A 410 -15.82 -1.21 8.90
CA ARG A 410 -15.01 -0.06 8.47
C ARG A 410 -15.77 1.26 8.62
N LYS A 411 -17.04 1.27 8.23
CA LYS A 411 -17.91 2.45 8.33
C LYS A 411 -18.14 2.89 9.78
N ARG A 412 -18.20 1.94 10.73
CA ARG A 412 -18.35 2.25 12.17
C ARG A 412 -17.15 3.00 12.74
N VAL A 413 -15.93 2.68 12.28
CA VAL A 413 -14.69 3.35 12.74
C VAL A 413 -14.28 4.56 11.91
N GLU A 414 -14.91 4.77 10.74
CA GLU A 414 -14.54 5.82 9.77
C GLU A 414 -14.41 7.22 10.41
N ASN A 415 -15.38 7.62 11.23
CA ASN A 415 -15.34 8.91 11.91
C ASN A 415 -14.24 9.00 12.97
N MET A 416 -13.88 7.88 13.62
CA MET A 416 -12.79 7.83 14.60
C MET A 416 -11.45 8.00 13.88
N VAL A 417 -11.27 7.30 12.75
CA VAL A 417 -10.08 7.39 11.89
C VAL A 417 -9.91 8.82 11.34
N LYS A 418 -10.96 9.42 10.78
CA LYS A 418 -10.92 10.82 10.30
C LYS A 418 -10.61 11.81 11.42
N ASN A 419 -11.17 11.60 12.61
CA ASN A 419 -10.87 12.44 13.77
C ASN A 419 -9.41 12.31 14.23
N TYR A 420 -8.87 11.10 14.20
CA TYR A 420 -7.46 10.85 14.50
C TYR A 420 -6.56 11.57 13.50
N ALA A 421 -6.75 11.31 12.20
CA ALA A 421 -5.98 11.94 11.13
C ALA A 421 -5.95 13.47 11.26
N ARG A 422 -7.12 14.09 11.44
CA ARG A 422 -7.27 15.55 11.55
C ARG A 422 -6.58 16.15 12.79
N LYS A 423 -6.49 15.43 13.91
CA LYS A 423 -6.00 15.99 15.18
C LYS A 423 -4.57 15.61 15.51
N TYR A 424 -4.16 14.43 15.09
CA TYR A 424 -2.99 13.76 15.64
C TYR A 424 -1.94 13.37 14.60
N LEU A 425 -2.27 13.36 13.30
CA LEU A 425 -1.35 12.94 12.25
C LEU A 425 -0.90 14.12 11.40
N TRP A 426 0.41 14.34 11.26
CA TRP A 426 0.99 15.53 10.63
C TRP A 426 2.18 15.18 9.72
N GLY A 427 2.29 15.87 8.57
CA GLY A 427 3.37 15.69 7.60
C GLY A 427 3.95 17.00 7.08
N VAL A 428 5.24 17.00 6.76
CA VAL A 428 5.92 18.13 6.10
C VAL A 428 6.81 17.59 4.98
N ASP A 429 6.75 18.24 3.82
CA ASP A 429 7.74 18.04 2.76
C ASP A 429 8.10 19.39 2.13
N VAL A 430 9.28 19.49 1.52
CA VAL A 430 9.72 20.71 0.83
C VAL A 430 9.20 20.78 -0.60
N ASP A 431 8.86 19.63 -1.20
CA ASP A 431 8.41 19.52 -2.58
C ASP A 431 6.88 19.63 -2.69
N LEU A 432 6.41 20.57 -3.52
CA LEU A 432 4.98 20.84 -3.73
C LEU A 432 4.25 19.67 -4.40
N ASP A 433 4.89 18.97 -5.34
CA ASP A 433 4.33 17.82 -6.04
C ASP A 433 4.21 16.64 -5.07
N LEU A 434 5.21 16.41 -4.22
CA LEU A 434 5.16 15.38 -3.18
C LEU A 434 4.11 15.70 -2.11
N ARG A 435 3.98 16.96 -1.67
CA ARG A 435 2.87 17.38 -0.79
C ARG A 435 1.52 17.03 -1.42
N LYS A 436 1.32 17.36 -2.70
CA LYS A 436 0.07 17.07 -3.40
C LYS A 436 -0.16 15.56 -3.49
N ALA A 437 0.87 14.79 -3.83
CA ALA A 437 0.81 13.32 -3.85
C ALA A 437 0.47 12.74 -2.47
N ALA A 438 1.09 13.23 -1.39
CA ALA A 438 0.83 12.77 -0.03
C ALA A 438 -0.60 13.08 0.43
N ARG A 439 -1.09 14.31 0.19
CA ARG A 439 -2.51 14.64 0.46
C ARG A 439 -3.43 13.70 -0.32
N MET A 440 -3.09 13.44 -1.58
CA MET A 440 -3.88 12.53 -2.41
C MET A 440 -3.89 11.09 -1.88
N ASN A 441 -2.74 10.59 -1.47
CA ASN A 441 -2.59 9.27 -0.88
C ASN A 441 -3.40 9.16 0.43
N MET A 442 -3.34 10.17 1.29
CA MET A 442 -4.09 10.18 2.53
C MET A 442 -5.62 10.17 2.30
N VAL A 443 -6.12 10.94 1.32
CA VAL A 443 -7.55 10.92 0.92
C VAL A 443 -7.97 9.52 0.47
N MET A 444 -7.15 8.88 -0.37
CA MET A 444 -7.41 7.52 -0.87
C MET A 444 -7.48 6.48 0.27
N ASN A 445 -6.85 6.78 1.41
CA ASN A 445 -6.87 5.96 2.62
C ASN A 445 -7.82 6.50 3.70
N ASP A 446 -8.82 7.30 3.32
CA ASP A 446 -9.96 7.71 4.15
C ASP A 446 -9.63 8.64 5.34
N ASP A 447 -8.58 9.44 5.22
CA ASP A 447 -8.12 10.35 6.29
C ASP A 447 -9.01 11.61 6.47
N GLY A 448 -9.67 12.09 5.41
CA GLY A 448 -10.49 13.30 5.44
C GLY A 448 -9.75 14.65 5.31
N HIS A 449 -8.44 14.63 5.02
CA HIS A 449 -7.60 15.73 4.52
C HIS A 449 -7.04 16.71 5.58
N GLY A 450 -5.79 17.17 5.36
CA GLY A 450 -5.40 18.54 5.73
C GLY A 450 -4.00 18.75 6.33
N ASN A 451 -3.45 17.78 7.06
CA ASN A 451 -2.30 18.05 7.92
C ASN A 451 -0.93 17.84 7.26
N ILE A 452 -0.81 18.11 5.96
CA ILE A 452 0.44 18.00 5.20
C ILE A 452 0.85 19.37 4.65
N PHE A 453 2.02 19.86 5.04
CA PHE A 453 2.49 21.23 4.80
C PHE A 453 3.70 21.28 3.85
N CYS A 454 3.88 22.40 3.13
CA CYS A 454 5.02 22.58 2.22
C CYS A 454 6.05 23.57 2.79
N PHE A 455 7.13 23.08 3.40
CA PHE A 455 8.27 23.93 3.77
C PHE A 455 9.51 23.09 4.07
N ASN A 456 10.69 23.73 4.09
CA ASN A 456 11.91 23.09 4.57
C ASN A 456 11.84 22.90 6.10
N SER A 457 11.65 21.67 6.57
CA SER A 457 11.50 21.37 7.99
C SER A 457 12.75 21.67 8.83
N LEU A 458 13.94 21.81 8.21
CA LEU A 458 15.17 22.26 8.89
C LEU A 458 15.22 23.78 9.11
N GLU A 459 14.37 24.55 8.43
CA GLU A 459 14.26 26.01 8.59
C GLU A 459 13.18 26.41 9.60
N PHE A 460 12.40 25.45 10.10
CA PHE A 460 11.33 25.72 11.04
C PHE A 460 11.89 26.28 12.37
N GLY A 461 11.53 27.53 12.66
CA GLY A 461 11.99 28.24 13.86
C GLY A 461 13.27 29.05 13.65
N VAL A 462 13.84 29.01 12.44
CA VAL A 462 15.02 29.81 12.09
C VAL A 462 14.57 31.25 11.78
N PRO A 463 15.10 32.26 12.51
CA PRO A 463 14.71 33.65 12.26
C PRO A 463 15.01 34.09 10.82
N LYS A 464 14.09 34.83 10.21
CA LYS A 464 14.15 35.41 8.85
C LYS A 464 13.94 34.42 7.70
N LEU A 465 13.72 33.14 7.99
CA LEU A 465 13.39 32.11 6.98
C LEU A 465 11.92 31.67 7.05
N GLU A 466 11.09 32.38 7.80
CA GLU A 466 9.69 32.00 7.99
C GLU A 466 8.86 32.17 6.71
N VAL A 467 8.08 31.14 6.37
CA VAL A 467 7.12 31.15 5.26
C VAL A 467 5.69 30.93 5.78
N PRO A 468 4.64 31.34 5.03
CA PRO A 468 3.24 31.23 5.48
C PRO A 468 2.84 29.81 5.94
N ASP A 469 3.28 28.77 5.22
CA ASP A 469 2.98 27.37 5.57
C ASP A 469 3.51 26.98 6.97
N MET A 470 4.64 27.54 7.41
CA MET A 470 5.18 27.29 8.76
C MET A 470 4.31 27.93 9.84
N GLU A 471 3.82 29.15 9.60
CA GLU A 471 2.91 29.82 10.54
C GLU A 471 1.58 29.07 10.63
N GLN A 472 1.07 28.55 9.51
CA GLN A 472 -0.13 27.73 9.47
C GLN A 472 0.07 26.42 10.23
N PHE A 473 1.17 25.70 9.98
CA PHE A 473 1.53 24.49 10.73
C PHE A 473 1.59 24.75 12.24
N ALA A 474 2.25 25.84 12.65
CA ALA A 474 2.32 26.21 14.06
C ALA A 474 0.95 26.53 14.67
N LYS A 475 0.02 27.13 13.91
CA LYS A 475 -1.35 27.41 14.36
C LYS A 475 -2.18 26.15 14.52
N ASP A 476 -2.06 25.23 13.58
CA ASP A 476 -2.91 24.05 13.48
C ASP A 476 -2.50 22.96 14.47
N VAL A 477 -1.19 22.80 14.73
CA VAL A 477 -0.69 21.83 15.70
C VAL A 477 -0.98 22.32 17.13
N PRO A 478 -1.75 21.57 17.94
CA PRO A 478 -2.08 21.97 19.31
C PRO A 478 -0.84 22.21 20.17
N GLY A 479 -0.76 23.40 20.78
CA GLY A 479 0.35 23.80 21.66
C GLY A 479 1.56 24.40 20.94
N LEU A 480 1.70 24.21 19.62
CA LEU A 480 2.89 24.65 18.88
C LEU A 480 2.93 26.17 18.68
N ASN A 481 1.79 26.82 18.44
CA ASN A 481 1.71 28.26 18.15
C ASN A 481 2.37 29.14 19.23
N LYS A 482 2.19 28.78 20.51
CA LYS A 482 2.78 29.53 21.63
C LYS A 482 4.30 29.46 21.61
N LEU A 483 4.85 28.30 21.28
CA LEU A 483 6.28 28.03 21.23
C LEU A 483 6.89 28.67 19.97
N TRP A 484 6.21 28.56 18.83
CA TRP A 484 6.56 29.25 17.59
C TRP A 484 6.70 30.77 17.78
N LYS A 485 5.78 31.40 18.51
CA LYS A 485 5.85 32.84 18.82
C LYS A 485 7.04 33.21 19.72
N ARG A 486 7.56 32.25 20.48
CA ARG A 486 8.74 32.39 21.37
C ARG A 486 10.03 31.87 20.73
N ARG A 487 10.03 31.50 19.45
CA ARG A 487 11.20 30.94 18.74
C ARG A 487 12.46 31.82 18.76
N ASN A 488 12.29 33.11 19.02
CA ASN A 488 13.41 34.07 19.14
C ASN A 488 14.09 34.02 20.52
N ASP A 489 13.53 33.29 21.47
CA ASP A 489 14.16 32.98 22.76
C ASP A 489 15.25 31.90 22.57
N THR A 490 16.11 31.71 23.57
CA THR A 490 17.27 30.80 23.48
C THR A 490 16.91 29.32 23.37
N SER A 491 15.74 28.88 23.87
CA SER A 491 15.27 27.49 23.74
C SER A 491 14.36 27.32 22.52
N ARG A 492 14.94 26.97 21.37
CA ARG A 492 14.21 26.69 20.10
C ARG A 492 13.58 25.29 20.08
N GLU A 493 12.95 24.93 21.19
CA GLU A 493 12.35 23.62 21.39
C GLU A 493 10.83 23.72 21.26
N PHE A 494 10.24 22.78 20.51
CA PHE A 494 8.81 22.74 20.26
C PHE A 494 8.13 21.66 21.11
N GLY A 495 8.69 20.45 21.13
CA GLY A 495 8.32 19.41 22.08
C GLY A 495 6.83 19.12 22.24
N VAL A 496 6.10 18.99 21.12
CA VAL A 496 4.65 18.75 21.11
C VAL A 496 4.25 17.37 20.60
N PHE A 497 5.15 16.65 19.93
CA PHE A 497 4.85 15.35 19.31
C PHE A 497 5.25 14.18 20.21
N ASP A 498 4.42 13.15 20.21
CA ASP A 498 4.64 11.87 20.90
C ASP A 498 5.54 10.97 20.07
N PHE A 499 5.29 10.91 18.76
CA PHE A 499 6.07 10.09 17.85
C PHE A 499 6.54 10.87 16.62
N ILE A 500 7.73 10.52 16.15
CA ILE A 500 8.21 10.87 14.81
C ILE A 500 8.57 9.60 14.07
N PHE A 501 8.03 9.45 12.87
CA PHE A 501 8.45 8.42 11.93
C PHE A 501 8.97 9.12 10.69
N THR A 502 10.19 8.82 10.27
CA THR A 502 10.76 9.54 9.13
C THR A 502 11.90 8.80 8.45
N ASN A 503 12.03 9.06 7.16
CA ASN A 503 13.19 8.70 6.36
C ASN A 503 13.74 9.99 5.72
N PRO A 504 14.69 10.68 6.39
CA PRO A 504 15.26 11.90 5.88
C PRO A 504 16.00 11.66 4.55
N PRO A 505 16.13 12.69 3.70
CA PRO A 505 16.91 12.56 2.47
C PRO A 505 18.39 12.29 2.81
N PHE A 506 18.86 11.07 2.57
CA PHE A 506 20.27 10.69 2.70
C PHE A 506 20.92 10.45 1.32
N GLY A 507 22.21 10.74 1.21
CA GLY A 507 22.91 10.70 -0.09
C GLY A 507 22.50 11.84 -1.04
N ALA A 508 21.79 12.85 -0.53
CA ALA A 508 21.55 14.09 -1.27
C ALA A 508 22.90 14.69 -1.70
N LYS A 509 23.10 14.89 -3.00
CA LYS A 509 24.33 15.48 -3.56
C LYS A 509 24.60 16.91 -3.05
N ILE A 510 23.68 17.49 -2.28
CA ILE A 510 23.66 18.89 -1.87
C ILE A 510 23.62 18.93 -0.32
N PRO A 511 24.77 19.15 0.35
CA PRO A 511 24.79 19.37 1.80
C PRO A 511 24.17 20.72 2.16
N ILE A 512 23.75 20.87 3.42
CA ILE A 512 23.28 22.14 3.97
C ILE A 512 24.48 23.05 4.25
N THR A 513 24.50 24.23 3.63
CA THR A 513 25.61 25.21 3.73
C THR A 513 25.18 26.58 4.25
N ASP A 514 23.88 26.82 4.46
CA ASP A 514 23.37 28.09 4.98
C ASP A 514 23.80 28.30 6.45
N PRO A 515 24.66 29.30 6.75
CA PRO A 515 25.11 29.55 8.11
C PRO A 515 23.99 29.92 9.07
N THR A 516 22.90 30.52 8.57
CA THR A 516 21.72 30.88 9.36
C THR A 516 21.08 29.62 9.92
N VAL A 517 20.87 28.61 9.07
CA VAL A 517 20.37 27.30 9.46
C VAL A 517 21.36 26.61 10.39
N LEU A 518 22.61 26.43 9.96
CA LEU A 518 23.63 25.69 10.74
C LEU A 518 23.86 26.27 12.14
N SER A 519 23.80 27.60 12.30
CA SER A 519 23.96 28.26 13.61
C SER A 519 22.90 27.86 14.64
N THR A 520 21.74 27.38 14.17
CA THR A 520 20.61 26.98 15.03
C THR A 520 20.65 25.53 15.48
N PHE A 521 21.57 24.74 14.94
CA PHE A 521 21.75 23.33 15.26
C PHE A 521 23.06 23.10 16.00
N ASP A 522 23.02 22.32 17.07
CA ASP A 522 24.21 21.81 17.75
C ASP A 522 25.04 20.93 16.80
N LEU A 523 24.41 20.03 16.05
CA LEU A 523 25.05 19.23 15.01
C LEU A 523 25.47 20.06 13.78
N GLY A 524 25.07 21.34 13.71
CA GLY A 524 25.61 22.34 12.80
C GLY A 524 27.02 22.83 13.18
N HIS A 525 27.54 22.40 14.33
CA HIS A 525 28.85 22.77 14.87
C HIS A 525 29.74 21.54 14.99
N LYS A 526 31.06 21.78 14.97
CA LYS A 526 32.01 20.75 15.40
C LYS A 526 31.83 20.53 16.89
N ALA A 527 32.25 19.37 17.37
CA ALA A 527 32.27 19.08 18.79
C ALA A 527 33.68 18.74 19.27
N ALA A 528 33.98 19.12 20.51
CA ALA A 528 34.97 18.41 21.30
C ALA A 528 34.22 17.28 22.01
N VAL A 529 34.63 16.04 21.72
CA VAL A 529 34.07 14.84 22.36
C VAL A 529 34.99 14.45 23.50
N SER A 530 34.44 14.30 24.69
CA SER A 530 35.05 13.55 25.80
C SER A 530 34.13 12.36 26.13
N PRO A 531 34.61 11.34 26.86
CA PRO A 531 33.81 10.16 27.23
C PRO A 531 32.43 10.52 27.80
N ASP A 532 32.32 11.65 28.51
CA ASP A 532 31.13 12.05 29.24
C ASP A 532 30.53 13.38 28.76
N SER A 533 31.08 14.00 27.72
CA SER A 533 30.62 15.33 27.27
C SER A 533 30.73 15.55 25.77
N TRP A 534 29.62 15.93 25.16
CA TRP A 534 29.60 16.63 23.89
C TRP A 534 29.66 18.14 24.15
N VAL A 535 30.67 18.84 23.62
CA VAL A 535 30.79 20.30 23.79
C VAL A 535 30.84 21.00 22.44
N ARG A 536 29.90 21.93 22.24
CA ARG A 536 29.79 22.74 21.02
C ARG A 536 31.07 23.55 20.78
N ALA A 537 31.66 23.38 19.61
CA ALA A 537 32.84 24.11 19.15
C ALA A 537 32.49 25.03 17.98
N SER A 538 33.42 25.21 17.03
CA SER A 538 33.23 26.11 15.87
C SER A 538 32.11 25.64 14.93
N PRO A 539 31.34 26.55 14.30
CA PRO A 539 30.36 26.20 13.27
C PRO A 539 30.98 25.39 12.11
N GLN A 540 30.22 24.44 11.57
CA GLN A 540 30.60 23.72 10.36
C GLN A 540 30.28 24.54 9.11
N ARG A 541 30.96 24.25 7.99
CA ARG A 541 30.70 24.91 6.69
C ARG A 541 29.65 24.18 5.85
N LYS A 542 29.52 22.88 6.05
CA LYS A 542 28.60 22.00 5.35
C LYS A 542 28.25 20.84 6.27
N VAL A 543 26.99 20.46 6.33
CA VAL A 543 26.52 19.28 7.07
C VAL A 543 25.52 18.53 6.19
N SER A 544 25.58 17.20 6.19
CA SER A 544 24.61 16.39 5.45
C SER A 544 23.21 16.56 6.08
N PRO A 545 22.12 16.69 5.29
CA PRO A 545 20.79 16.94 5.81
C PRO A 545 20.37 15.92 6.88
N GLU A 546 20.61 14.63 6.65
CA GLU A 546 20.23 13.54 7.54
C GLU A 546 20.75 13.69 8.97
N ILE A 547 21.92 14.32 9.16
CA ILE A 547 22.48 14.61 10.48
C ILE A 547 21.67 15.69 11.20
N LEU A 548 21.29 16.76 10.49
CA LEU A 548 20.48 17.83 11.07
C LEU A 548 19.03 17.37 11.35
N PHE A 549 18.53 16.40 10.58
CA PHE A 549 17.23 15.79 10.83
C PHE A 549 17.17 15.06 12.17
N ILE A 550 18.25 14.40 12.61
CA ILE A 550 18.31 13.77 13.95
C ILE A 550 18.00 14.81 15.04
N GLU A 551 18.66 15.96 15.00
CA GLU A 551 18.43 17.04 15.97
C GLU A 551 17.07 17.74 15.77
N SER A 552 16.65 17.95 14.52
CA SER A 552 15.34 18.54 14.22
C SER A 552 14.21 17.69 14.81
N CYS A 553 14.25 16.37 14.63
CA CYS A 553 13.28 15.44 15.19
C CYS A 553 13.26 15.53 16.72
N CYS A 554 14.43 15.55 17.38
CA CYS A 554 14.51 15.77 18.83
C CYS A 554 13.79 17.05 19.28
N LYS A 555 13.96 18.17 18.57
CA LYS A 555 13.30 19.46 18.92
C LYS A 555 11.78 19.39 18.85
N TYR A 556 11.20 18.55 18.00
CA TYR A 556 9.75 18.37 17.87
C TYR A 556 9.15 17.44 18.94
N LEU A 557 9.92 16.48 19.44
CA LEU A 557 9.46 15.47 20.41
C LEU A 557 9.26 16.02 21.81
N LYS A 558 8.19 15.60 22.49
CA LYS A 558 7.96 15.91 23.90
C LYS A 558 9.16 15.47 24.75
N PRO A 559 9.70 16.33 25.64
CA PRO A 559 10.77 15.94 26.55
C PRO A 559 10.37 14.74 27.43
N GLY A 560 11.29 13.79 27.59
CA GLY A 560 11.13 12.62 28.46
C GLY A 560 10.26 11.49 27.91
N THR A 561 9.31 11.76 27.02
CA THR A 561 8.32 10.77 26.56
C THR A 561 8.29 10.58 25.06
N GLY A 562 8.62 11.61 24.29
CA GLY A 562 8.57 11.54 22.83
C GLY A 562 9.59 10.56 22.28
N LYS A 563 9.18 9.74 21.31
CA LYS A 563 10.00 8.73 20.65
C LYS A 563 10.10 9.00 19.15
N MET A 564 11.20 8.63 18.53
CA MET A 564 11.30 8.59 17.07
C MET A 564 11.78 7.24 16.57
N ALA A 565 11.31 6.88 15.39
CA ALA A 565 11.89 5.85 14.54
C ALA A 565 12.40 6.55 13.26
N ILE A 566 13.71 6.50 13.03
CA ILE A 566 14.38 7.22 11.95
C ILE A 566 15.26 6.26 11.14
N VAL A 567 15.15 6.33 9.81
CA VAL A 567 16.07 5.62 8.91
C VAL A 567 17.35 6.43 8.78
N LEU A 568 18.51 5.81 9.04
CA LEU A 568 19.82 6.46 8.93
C LEU A 568 20.79 5.59 8.13
N PRO A 569 21.68 6.17 7.30
CA PRO A 569 22.73 5.41 6.66
C PRO A 569 23.74 4.88 7.69
N ASP A 570 24.21 3.65 7.50
CA ASP A 570 25.11 2.97 8.47
C ASP A 570 26.42 3.73 8.71
N GLY A 571 26.83 4.56 7.75
CA GLY A 571 27.99 5.44 7.90
C GLY A 571 27.92 6.35 9.13
N ILE A 572 26.72 6.75 9.58
CA ILE A 572 26.56 7.55 10.82
C ILE A 572 26.82 6.69 12.05
N LEU A 573 26.36 5.44 12.04
CA LEU A 573 26.42 4.52 13.18
C LEU A 573 27.79 3.83 13.30
N GLY A 574 28.39 3.41 12.18
CA GLY A 574 29.57 2.56 12.16
C GLY A 574 30.91 3.28 11.91
N ASN A 575 30.92 4.49 11.35
CA ASN A 575 32.18 5.14 10.98
C ASN A 575 32.96 5.64 12.24
N PRO A 576 34.23 5.23 12.44
CA PRO A 576 35.04 5.65 13.59
C PRO A 576 35.60 7.08 13.47
N GLY A 577 35.32 7.80 12.38
CA GLY A 577 35.76 9.18 12.23
C GLY A 577 35.18 10.12 13.29
N LYS A 578 36.00 11.08 13.77
CA LYS A 578 35.65 12.04 14.84
C LYS A 578 34.34 12.80 14.60
N ASP A 579 34.03 13.11 13.34
CA ASP A 579 32.80 13.82 12.99
C ASP A 579 31.56 12.95 13.25
N MET A 580 31.59 11.65 12.93
CA MET A 580 30.46 10.73 13.18
C MET A 580 30.40 10.30 14.64
N GLU A 581 31.56 10.15 15.30
CA GLU A 581 31.65 9.95 16.75
C GLU A 581 30.96 11.09 17.52
N ALA A 582 31.18 12.34 17.10
CA ALA A 582 30.50 13.50 17.66
C ALA A 582 28.98 13.46 17.48
N VAL A 583 28.48 12.96 16.34
CA VAL A 583 27.03 12.80 16.10
C VAL A 583 26.46 11.75 17.07
N ARG A 584 27.11 10.59 17.19
CA ARG A 584 26.67 9.52 18.11
C ARG A 584 26.70 9.96 19.57
N ALA A 585 27.76 10.68 19.98
CA ALA A 585 27.87 11.23 21.32
C ALA A 585 26.75 12.25 21.62
N TRP A 586 26.40 13.09 20.65
CA TRP A 586 25.25 13.99 20.77
C TRP A 586 23.93 13.21 20.91
N MET A 587 23.72 12.17 20.08
CA MET A 587 22.53 11.33 20.14
C MET A 587 22.36 10.69 21.51
N LEU A 588 23.41 10.06 22.07
CA LEU A 588 23.35 9.40 23.39
C LEU A 588 23.21 10.40 24.55
N ARG A 589 23.66 11.64 24.37
CA ARG A 589 23.50 12.72 25.35
C ARG A 589 22.05 13.22 25.38
N GLU A 590 21.47 13.55 24.23
CA GLU A 590 20.13 14.17 24.16
C GLU A 590 18.99 13.15 24.16
N MET A 591 19.29 11.91 23.79
CA MET A 591 18.33 10.85 23.58
C MET A 591 18.79 9.57 24.28
N GLU A 592 17.82 8.70 24.57
CA GLU A 592 18.07 7.32 24.94
C GLU A 592 17.87 6.43 23.71
N LEU A 593 18.84 5.56 23.43
CA LEU A 593 18.75 4.58 22.35
C LEU A 593 17.86 3.41 22.78
N LEU A 594 16.77 3.17 22.06
CA LEU A 594 15.84 2.09 22.36
C LEU A 594 16.13 0.84 21.53
N ALA A 595 16.38 1.03 20.23
CA ALA A 595 16.69 -0.06 19.32
C ALA A 595 17.50 0.40 18.11
N SER A 596 18.22 -0.55 17.50
CA SER A 596 18.93 -0.39 16.23
C SER A 596 18.75 -1.65 15.38
N ILE A 597 18.08 -1.52 14.24
CA ILE A 597 17.79 -2.62 13.32
C ILE A 597 18.59 -2.40 12.04
N ASP A 598 19.54 -3.30 11.77
CA ASP A 598 20.34 -3.28 10.54
C ASP A 598 19.54 -3.90 9.40
N LEU A 599 19.51 -3.25 8.23
CA LEU A 599 18.76 -3.73 7.06
C LEU A 599 19.72 -4.30 6.01
N PRO A 600 19.31 -5.35 5.28
CA PRO A 600 20.13 -5.90 4.21
C PRO A 600 20.22 -4.91 3.04
N ALA A 601 21.20 -5.09 2.16
CA ALA A 601 21.43 -4.22 1.01
C ALA A 601 20.24 -4.15 0.04
N GLU A 602 19.41 -5.20 0.06
CA GLU A 602 18.14 -5.31 -0.65
C GLU A 602 17.08 -4.34 -0.13
N GLY A 603 17.17 -3.86 1.12
CA GLY A 603 16.18 -3.02 1.80
C GLY A 603 15.59 -1.93 0.92
N PHE A 604 16.42 -1.08 0.29
CA PHE A 604 15.93 0.01 -0.56
C PHE A 604 16.05 -0.27 -2.07
N LEU A 605 16.41 -1.49 -2.47
CA LEU A 605 16.47 -1.88 -3.87
C LEU A 605 15.06 -2.13 -4.45
N PRO A 606 14.87 -1.97 -5.77
CA PRO A 606 15.85 -1.54 -6.77
C PRO A 606 16.10 -0.02 -6.82
N GLN A 607 15.56 0.75 -5.86
CA GLN A 607 15.60 2.22 -5.91
C GLN A 607 17.00 2.76 -5.63
N VAL A 608 17.64 2.28 -4.55
CA VAL A 608 18.99 2.70 -4.14
C VAL A 608 19.70 1.55 -3.42
N SER A 609 21.03 1.51 -3.56
CA SER A 609 21.91 0.50 -2.94
C SER A 609 22.60 0.99 -1.67
N VAL A 610 21.89 1.79 -0.86
CA VAL A 610 22.44 2.29 0.43
C VAL A 610 22.11 1.28 1.52
N GLN A 611 23.12 0.88 2.28
CA GLN A 611 22.91 0.18 3.55
C GLN A 611 22.50 1.20 4.61
N ALA A 612 21.44 0.86 5.34
CA ALA A 612 20.80 1.75 6.28
C ALA A 612 20.24 0.94 7.44
N SER A 613 20.13 1.61 8.58
CA SER A 613 19.56 1.06 9.80
C SER A 613 18.32 1.85 10.21
N CYS A 614 17.33 1.18 10.79
CA CYS A 614 16.22 1.81 11.50
C CYS A 614 16.60 2.02 12.97
N VAL A 615 16.68 3.28 13.40
CA VAL A 615 17.11 3.66 14.75
C VAL A 615 15.94 4.21 15.54
N PHE A 616 15.79 3.74 16.78
CA PHE A 616 14.68 4.10 17.66
C PHE A 616 15.22 4.83 18.89
N LEU A 617 14.70 6.03 19.16
CA LEU A 617 15.25 6.94 20.18
C LEU A 617 14.12 7.55 21.02
N ARG A 618 14.31 7.69 22.34
CA ARG A 618 13.44 8.50 23.22
C ARG A 618 14.15 9.80 23.59
N ARG A 619 13.45 10.93 23.49
CA ARG A 619 14.00 12.21 23.94
C ARG A 619 14.13 12.23 25.46
N ARG A 620 15.32 12.56 25.98
CA ARG A 620 15.52 12.70 27.43
C ARG A 620 14.82 13.94 27.98
N HIS A 621 14.39 13.87 29.23
CA HIS A 621 13.89 15.02 29.95
C HIS A 621 15.06 15.86 30.50
N PRO A 622 14.98 17.22 30.52
CA PRO A 622 15.99 18.07 31.15
C PRO A 622 16.37 17.68 32.60
N ASP A 623 15.42 17.12 33.35
CA ASP A 623 15.67 16.65 34.73
C ASP A 623 16.55 15.40 34.80
N GLU A 624 16.61 14.58 33.74
CA GLU A 624 17.50 13.40 33.69
C GLU A 624 18.98 13.81 33.71
N PHE A 625 19.30 15.04 33.29
CA PHE A 625 20.65 15.60 33.35
C PHE A 625 21.02 16.14 34.73
N MET A 626 20.04 16.47 35.58
CA MET A 626 20.30 17.00 36.93
C MET A 626 20.66 15.91 37.95
N GLY A 627 20.35 14.65 37.65
CA GLY A 627 20.58 13.49 38.51
C GLY A 627 21.82 12.66 38.17
N THR A 628 22.62 13.05 37.17
CA THR A 628 23.82 12.31 36.76
C THR A 628 24.95 12.51 37.76
N GLY A 629 25.33 11.43 38.45
CA GLY A 629 26.55 11.34 39.27
C GLY A 629 27.81 11.10 38.42
N GLU A 630 28.85 10.52 39.02
CA GLU A 630 30.11 10.18 38.32
C GLU A 630 29.93 9.18 37.17
N ASP A 631 28.84 8.40 37.17
CA ASP A 631 28.54 7.35 36.19
C ASP A 631 27.88 7.86 34.88
N GLY A 632 27.63 9.17 34.76
CA GLY A 632 27.04 9.78 33.57
C GLY A 632 25.54 9.49 33.36
N LEU A 633 25.03 9.75 32.16
CA LEU A 633 23.64 9.45 31.78
C LEU A 633 23.45 7.93 31.63
N SER A 634 22.52 7.35 32.38
CA SER A 634 22.19 5.94 32.22
C SER A 634 21.54 5.67 30.85
N GLN A 635 22.01 4.63 30.17
CA GLN A 635 21.47 4.10 28.92
C GLN A 635 20.84 2.74 29.23
N GLY A 636 19.54 2.61 28.98
CA GLY A 636 18.83 1.33 29.14
C GLY A 636 19.33 0.26 28.16
N PRO A 637 18.92 -1.00 28.35
CA PRO A 637 19.14 -2.07 27.38
C PRO A 637 18.70 -1.64 25.98
N VAL A 638 19.56 -1.88 24.99
CA VAL A 638 19.28 -1.56 23.59
C VAL A 638 18.91 -2.85 22.87
N PHE A 639 17.74 -2.86 22.23
CA PHE A 639 17.37 -3.97 21.35
C PHE A 639 18.10 -3.84 20.00
N MET A 640 18.87 -4.86 19.63
CA MET A 640 19.58 -4.89 18.35
C MET A 640 19.15 -6.12 17.56
N ALA A 641 18.86 -5.92 16.28
CA ALA A 641 18.58 -7.01 15.36
C ALA A 641 19.20 -6.73 13.99
N ILE A 642 19.49 -7.79 13.24
CA ILE A 642 19.95 -7.72 11.86
C ILE A 642 18.90 -8.45 11.04
N ALA A 643 18.24 -7.75 10.13
CA ALA A 643 17.37 -8.41 9.16
C ALA A 643 18.24 -9.02 8.07
N GLU A 644 18.14 -10.33 7.85
CA GLU A 644 18.81 -10.99 6.72
C GLU A 644 17.97 -10.84 5.45
N LYS A 645 16.64 -10.86 5.60
CA LYS A 645 15.68 -10.82 4.50
C LYS A 645 14.56 -9.82 4.77
N VAL A 646 14.15 -9.14 3.71
CA VAL A 646 13.12 -8.09 3.71
C VAL A 646 12.00 -8.38 2.72
N GLY A 647 11.77 -9.67 2.42
CA GLY A 647 10.69 -10.13 1.57
C GLY A 647 10.86 -9.92 0.07
N HIS A 648 11.94 -9.27 -0.37
CA HIS A 648 12.21 -9.08 -1.79
C HIS A 648 13.70 -9.09 -2.15
N GLY A 649 13.98 -9.40 -3.41
CA GLY A 649 15.31 -9.42 -3.98
C GLY A 649 15.72 -8.08 -4.58
N ARG A 650 16.86 -8.08 -5.29
CA ARG A 650 17.53 -6.87 -5.79
C ARG A 650 16.77 -6.14 -6.90
N ARG A 651 15.80 -6.80 -7.56
CA ARG A 651 14.94 -6.19 -8.59
C ARG A 651 13.53 -5.92 -8.07
N GLY A 652 13.28 -6.12 -6.77
CA GLY A 652 11.96 -6.00 -6.14
C GLY A 652 11.04 -7.21 -6.35
N GLU A 653 11.59 -8.32 -6.83
CA GLU A 653 10.88 -9.61 -6.89
C GLU A 653 10.63 -10.16 -5.48
N PRO A 654 9.43 -10.67 -5.15
CA PRO A 654 9.18 -11.30 -3.87
C PRO A 654 10.12 -12.48 -3.62
N VAL A 655 10.60 -12.62 -2.39
CA VAL A 655 11.44 -13.74 -1.94
C VAL A 655 10.63 -14.53 -0.90
N VAL A 656 10.48 -15.83 -1.11
CA VAL A 656 9.76 -16.73 -0.19
C VAL A 656 10.72 -17.53 0.69
N MET A 657 10.20 -18.05 1.81
CA MET A 657 10.96 -18.87 2.75
C MET A 657 11.45 -20.16 2.09
N ARG A 658 12.72 -20.51 2.38
CA ARG A 658 13.40 -21.67 1.82
C ARG A 658 14.05 -22.49 2.92
N GLY A 659 13.99 -23.82 2.79
CA GLY A 659 14.64 -24.75 3.70
C GLY A 659 16.15 -24.81 3.50
N PRO A 660 16.88 -25.58 4.33
CA PRO A 660 18.34 -25.71 4.26
C PRO A 660 18.88 -26.23 2.92
N ASP A 661 18.04 -26.94 2.16
CA ASP A 661 18.35 -27.45 0.82
C ASP A 661 18.11 -26.42 -0.30
N GLY A 662 17.69 -25.20 0.05
CA GLY A 662 17.42 -24.10 -0.87
C GLY A 662 16.02 -24.12 -1.50
N ARG A 663 15.16 -25.08 -1.16
CA ARG A 663 13.81 -25.25 -1.72
C ARG A 663 12.77 -24.44 -0.97
N GLU A 664 11.76 -23.96 -1.68
CA GLU A 664 10.67 -23.17 -1.08
C GLU A 664 9.86 -24.05 -0.12
N LEU A 665 9.48 -23.49 1.03
CA LEU A 665 8.71 -24.21 2.04
C LEU A 665 7.22 -23.93 1.88
N LEU A 666 6.42 -25.00 1.98
CA LEU A 666 4.99 -24.89 2.21
C LEU A 666 4.70 -24.92 3.71
N PHE A 667 3.74 -24.09 4.10
CA PHE A 667 3.19 -24.04 5.44
C PHE A 667 1.70 -24.34 5.35
N GLU A 668 1.14 -25.04 6.33
CA GLU A 668 -0.31 -25.02 6.50
C GLU A 668 -0.71 -23.60 6.87
N GLY A 669 -1.61 -23.02 6.06
CA GLY A 669 -2.15 -21.70 6.27
C GLY A 669 -3.67 -21.75 6.18
N GLU A 670 -4.31 -20.95 7.01
CA GLU A 670 -5.76 -20.74 6.92
C GLU A 670 -6.02 -19.57 5.97
N ASP A 671 -6.66 -19.82 4.82
CA ASP A 671 -7.19 -18.75 3.98
C ASP A 671 -8.56 -18.37 4.51
N ARG A 672 -8.61 -17.27 5.28
CA ARG A 672 -9.85 -16.70 5.81
C ARG A 672 -10.35 -15.60 4.87
N VAL A 673 -11.64 -15.64 4.56
CA VAL A 673 -12.33 -14.59 3.80
C VAL A 673 -13.58 -14.18 4.57
N ARG A 674 -13.67 -12.90 4.91
CA ARG A 674 -14.88 -12.28 5.51
C ARG A 674 -15.56 -11.38 4.49
N TRP A 675 -16.89 -11.45 4.41
CA TRP A 675 -17.68 -10.56 3.56
C TRP A 675 -19.05 -10.24 4.16
N GLU A 676 -19.72 -9.28 3.56
CA GLU A 676 -21.03 -8.81 3.99
C GLU A 676 -21.97 -8.74 2.79
N ASP A 677 -23.18 -9.27 2.97
CA ASP A 677 -24.31 -9.16 2.02
C ASP A 677 -25.62 -8.86 2.75
N GLU A 678 -26.76 -9.00 2.07
CA GLU A 678 -28.09 -8.71 2.65
C GLU A 678 -28.46 -9.65 3.82
N ASP A 679 -27.88 -10.85 3.87
CA ASP A 679 -28.15 -11.86 4.90
C ASP A 679 -27.24 -11.71 6.13
N GLY A 680 -26.16 -10.92 6.03
CA GLY A 680 -25.30 -10.55 7.14
C GLY A 680 -23.81 -10.64 6.83
N ILE A 681 -23.01 -10.81 7.89
CA ILE A 681 -21.57 -11.02 7.79
C ILE A 681 -21.31 -12.53 7.73
N HIS A 682 -20.57 -12.95 6.72
CA HIS A 682 -20.16 -14.33 6.50
C HIS A 682 -18.66 -14.45 6.59
N GLU A 683 -18.22 -15.63 7.03
CA GLU A 683 -16.82 -15.98 7.11
C GLU A 683 -16.65 -17.40 6.60
N GLU A 684 -15.70 -17.55 5.68
CA GLU A 684 -15.25 -18.85 5.21
C GLU A 684 -13.76 -18.98 5.51
N SER A 685 -13.38 -20.16 5.99
CA SER A 685 -11.98 -20.49 6.17
C SER A 685 -11.66 -21.84 5.54
N GLN A 686 -10.54 -21.88 4.82
CA GLN A 686 -10.03 -23.10 4.23
C GLN A 686 -8.55 -23.26 4.56
N THR A 687 -8.20 -24.41 5.12
CA THR A 687 -6.81 -24.80 5.27
C THR A 687 -6.24 -25.14 3.90
N ARG A 688 -5.17 -24.46 3.52
CA ARG A 688 -4.41 -24.74 2.31
C ARG A 688 -2.92 -24.60 2.58
N LYS A 689 -2.11 -25.31 1.79
CA LYS A 689 -0.66 -25.11 1.84
C LYS A 689 -0.32 -23.77 1.16
N VAL A 690 0.44 -22.92 1.82
CA VAL A 690 0.86 -21.60 1.30
C VAL A 690 2.37 -21.43 1.40
N THR A 691 2.95 -20.68 0.48
CA THR A 691 4.29 -20.13 0.67
C THR A 691 4.21 -18.89 1.55
N ARG A 692 5.24 -18.66 2.36
CA ARG A 692 5.39 -17.44 3.16
C ARG A 692 6.52 -16.60 2.60
N ILE A 693 6.35 -15.28 2.59
CA ILE A 693 7.41 -14.34 2.21
C ILE A 693 8.53 -14.43 3.25
N ALA A 694 9.78 -14.47 2.80
CA ALA A 694 10.95 -14.43 3.67
C ALA A 694 11.24 -12.96 4.05
N ASP A 695 10.56 -12.49 5.09
CA ASP A 695 10.67 -11.14 5.62
C ASP A 695 10.82 -11.23 7.14
N ASP A 696 11.98 -10.85 7.65
CA ASP A 696 12.30 -10.97 9.08
C ASP A 696 11.69 -9.81 9.89
N LEU A 697 11.29 -8.73 9.20
CA LEU A 697 10.86 -7.48 9.84
C LEU A 697 9.60 -7.64 10.74
N PRO A 698 8.56 -8.41 10.38
CA PRO A 698 7.44 -8.68 11.28
C PRO A 698 7.87 -9.40 12.56
N TRP A 699 8.77 -10.38 12.44
CA TRP A 699 9.31 -11.11 13.60
C TRP A 699 10.14 -10.19 14.48
N ILE A 700 11.00 -9.35 13.90
CA ILE A 700 11.79 -8.35 14.64
C ILE A 700 10.89 -7.41 15.44
N ALA A 701 9.79 -6.95 14.84
CA ALA A 701 8.83 -6.08 15.53
C ALA A 701 8.17 -6.79 16.73
N GLU A 702 7.84 -8.07 16.59
CA GLU A 702 7.29 -8.89 17.68
C GLU A 702 8.31 -9.11 18.80
N GLN A 703 9.56 -9.45 18.47
CA GLN A 703 10.62 -9.61 19.48
C GLN A 703 10.92 -8.29 20.22
N TYR A 704 10.80 -7.14 19.54
CA TYR A 704 10.89 -5.85 20.21
C TYR A 704 9.76 -5.63 21.20
N ARG A 705 8.51 -6.00 20.88
CA ARG A 705 7.40 -5.93 21.84
C ARG A 705 7.66 -6.80 23.07
N LYS A 706 8.15 -8.03 22.86
CA LYS A 706 8.57 -8.92 23.97
C LYS A 706 9.67 -8.29 24.82
N HIS A 707 10.68 -7.68 24.19
CA HIS A 707 11.74 -6.94 24.88
C HIS A 707 11.19 -5.81 25.76
N VAL A 708 10.28 -5.00 25.23
CA VAL A 708 9.64 -3.90 25.98
C VAL A 708 8.82 -4.42 27.17
N LEU A 709 8.21 -5.60 27.04
CA LEU A 709 7.46 -6.29 28.10
C LEU A 709 8.36 -7.05 29.10
N GLY A 710 9.66 -7.14 28.85
CA GLY A 710 10.59 -7.93 29.67
C GLY A 710 10.43 -9.45 29.52
N LEU A 711 9.84 -9.90 28.42
CA LEU A 711 9.69 -11.31 28.07
C LEU A 711 10.97 -11.84 27.40
N PRO A 712 11.29 -13.15 27.52
CA PRO A 712 12.44 -13.75 26.83
C PRO A 712 12.25 -13.72 25.31
N PHE A 713 13.38 -13.70 24.59
CA PHE A 713 13.38 -13.89 23.14
C PHE A 713 13.07 -15.34 22.79
N GLU A 714 12.39 -15.55 21.66
CA GLU A 714 12.30 -16.87 21.04
C GLU A 714 13.59 -17.15 20.25
N GLU A 715 14.11 -18.37 20.39
CA GLU A 715 15.15 -18.86 19.49
C GLU A 715 14.48 -19.26 18.17
N GLU A 716 14.99 -18.76 17.04
CA GLU A 716 14.54 -19.12 15.67
C GLU A 716 14.68 -20.61 15.37
#